data_AF-A0A820TIE0-F1
#
_entry.id   AF-A0A820TIE0-F1
#
_cell.length_a   1.000
_cell.length_b   1.000
_cell.length_c   1.000
_cell.angle_alpha   90.00
_cell.angle_beta   90.00
_cell.angle_gamma   90.00
#
_symmetry.space_group_name_H-M   'P 1'
#
loop_
_entity.id
_entity.type
_entity.pdbx_description
1 polymer ?
#
loop_
_entity_poly.entity_id
_entity_poly.type
_entity_poly.pdbx_seq_one_letter_code
_entity_poly.pdbx_strand_id
1 'polypeptide(L)'
;MYKQNIITYLQQHRFQYLNVANLNVNRTDNEKTIEDKLIQCYQHLRILCSSDTLTKNNFQEFQKRINYLKEELSKNSNLHLIYADFTDSSFPLSTILVLPSLKQTHNDITDYPSSRFTAAATISLEHQKSILQSVNTTDPSIFSTLQSTPSVNTINILLLGETGVGKSTFINAFVNYLKFGSLEKARTGKPIVIISVSFIATVGDHFEERIVKFDDINNSNNEDFDHPGESVTQRCKSYLFHLDKTSTNILRIIDTPGFGDTRGLEQDDFNMQHILEYISNLTHLNAICFLLKPNTSRLNIFFHTCITQLFSLLDRNALNNIIFCFTNSRSTFYTPGDTAPVLKQTLISLSIGDVPFKKDNTFCFDSESFRYLVALQNGIPFNDDEKHEYEISWSTSVNESNRLIGYICRNVTIYRIDNKLQSMKRAQFEISDMVRPILETLRNILRNYILYKMNLLRTSILLCPRVNDQFFTRCLVCKPSIHSLGDFYIAHYLPHKVEKKCCNCTCLLDQHIPMYYVPEYKILNDVSQYTEKEMINRLYELCYASAEFAYFLLYDARSTKDNPFFIGFIEMIAIETEICKNQTSSTLNSSLATALRDIADKHENRLNDIVRWAKSSNLSDIYNLINTISNYDMVCEQLAAVKEGRKIMMKQYEYEFIRI
;
A
#
# COMPACT_ATOMS: atom_id res chain seq x y z
N MET A 1 17.96 24.42 -11.45
CA MET A 1 16.94 25.47 -11.70
C MET A 1 16.32 25.39 -13.10
N TYR A 2 17.09 25.21 -14.20
CA TYR A 2 16.55 25.23 -15.57
C TYR A 2 15.60 24.06 -15.92
N LYS A 3 15.93 22.80 -15.53
CA LYS A 3 15.13 21.59 -15.80
C LYS A 3 13.74 21.64 -15.16
N GLN A 4 13.66 21.97 -13.87
CA GLN A 4 12.39 22.09 -13.16
C GLN A 4 11.45 23.11 -13.80
N ASN A 5 12.00 24.24 -14.28
CA ASN A 5 11.19 25.27 -14.94
C ASN A 5 10.60 24.79 -16.28
N ILE A 6 11.33 23.98 -17.05
CA ILE A 6 10.82 23.38 -18.29
C ILE A 6 9.72 22.36 -18.00
N ILE A 7 9.90 21.51 -16.99
CA ILE A 7 8.90 20.53 -16.57
C ILE A 7 7.62 21.23 -16.13
N THR A 8 7.72 22.23 -15.26
CA THR A 8 6.57 23.03 -14.81
C THR A 8 5.88 23.74 -15.99
N TYR A 9 6.64 24.32 -16.93
CA TYR A 9 6.09 24.96 -18.13
C TYR A 9 5.32 23.98 -19.04
N LEU A 10 5.85 22.77 -19.22
CA LEU A 10 5.21 21.73 -20.03
C LEU A 10 3.96 21.15 -19.36
N GLN A 11 3.97 20.97 -18.04
CA GLN A 11 2.82 20.53 -17.26
C GLN A 11 1.67 21.54 -17.32
N GLN A 12 1.97 22.85 -17.24
CA GLN A 12 0.98 23.93 -17.48
C GLN A 12 0.36 23.87 -18.89
N HIS A 13 1.04 23.21 -19.83
CA HIS A 13 0.58 22.99 -21.19
C HIS A 13 0.12 21.55 -21.46
N ARG A 14 -0.27 20.81 -20.41
CA ARG A 14 -0.86 19.47 -20.45
C ARG A 14 0.05 18.37 -20.99
N PHE A 15 1.37 18.56 -20.93
CA PHE A 15 2.32 17.47 -21.15
C PHE A 15 2.53 16.70 -19.85
N GLN A 16 2.41 15.38 -19.91
CA GLN A 16 2.87 14.50 -18.83
C GLN A 16 4.39 14.32 -18.94
N TYR A 17 5.09 14.46 -17.82
CA TYR A 17 6.55 14.25 -17.77
C TYR A 17 6.88 12.76 -17.67
N LEU A 18 7.85 12.31 -18.45
CA LEU A 18 8.37 10.95 -18.44
C LEU A 18 9.90 10.99 -18.47
N ASN A 19 10.56 10.51 -17.41
CA ASN A 19 12.00 10.29 -17.43
C ASN A 19 12.29 8.94 -18.11
N VAL A 20 12.99 8.98 -19.25
CA VAL A 20 13.28 7.79 -20.05
C VAL A 20 14.35 6.89 -19.40
N ALA A 21 15.09 7.39 -18.42
CA ALA A 21 16.02 6.56 -17.64
C ALA A 21 15.32 5.41 -16.89
N ASN A 22 14.02 5.56 -16.59
CA ASN A 22 13.20 4.54 -15.92
C ASN A 22 12.63 3.49 -16.88
N LEU A 23 12.98 3.58 -18.17
CA LEU A 23 12.53 2.66 -19.21
C LEU A 23 13.75 1.88 -19.73
N ASN A 24 13.55 0.64 -20.16
CA ASN A 24 14.59 -0.24 -20.75
C ASN A 24 15.04 0.24 -22.14
N VAL A 25 15.35 1.53 -22.30
CA VAL A 25 15.88 2.16 -23.50
C VAL A 25 17.41 2.15 -23.44
N ASN A 26 18.03 1.45 -24.39
CA ASN A 26 19.46 1.17 -24.42
C ASN A 26 20.14 1.73 -25.69
N ARG A 27 21.47 1.72 -25.71
CA ARG A 27 22.27 2.22 -26.85
C ARG A 27 22.00 1.53 -28.20
N THR A 28 21.40 0.34 -28.20
CA THR A 28 21.10 -0.43 -29.42
C THR A 28 19.70 -0.17 -29.97
N ASP A 29 18.89 0.63 -29.28
CA ASP A 29 17.57 1.05 -29.76
C ASP A 29 17.67 1.99 -30.98
N ASN A 30 16.59 2.10 -31.74
CA ASN A 30 16.43 3.06 -32.83
C ASN A 30 15.08 3.78 -32.68
N GLU A 31 14.80 4.79 -33.51
CA GLU A 31 13.57 5.59 -33.41
C GLU A 31 12.30 4.71 -33.40
N LYS A 32 12.27 3.64 -34.18
CA LYS A 32 11.14 2.71 -34.23
C LYS A 32 11.02 1.86 -32.96
N THR A 33 12.12 1.34 -32.41
CA THR A 33 12.06 0.57 -31.15
C THR A 33 11.77 1.47 -29.94
N ILE A 34 12.20 2.73 -29.98
CA ILE A 34 11.82 3.75 -29.00
C ILE A 34 10.33 4.07 -29.13
N GLU A 35 9.84 4.23 -30.35
CA GLU A 35 8.42 4.40 -30.64
C GLU A 35 7.61 3.22 -30.12
N ASP A 36 8.01 1.98 -30.39
CA ASP A 36 7.32 0.78 -29.89
C ASP A 36 7.37 0.66 -28.35
N LYS A 37 8.48 1.06 -27.72
CA LYS A 37 8.64 1.05 -26.25
C LYS A 37 7.83 2.14 -25.56
N LEU A 38 7.69 3.31 -26.19
CA LEU A 38 6.99 4.47 -25.65
C LEU A 38 5.50 4.50 -26.05
N ILE A 39 5.13 3.92 -27.20
CA ILE A 39 3.77 3.88 -27.75
C ILE A 39 3.22 2.45 -27.63
N GLN A 40 2.88 2.06 -26.41
CA GLN A 40 2.22 0.78 -26.14
C GLN A 40 0.70 0.87 -26.36
N CYS A 41 0.29 1.05 -27.62
CA CYS A 41 -1.11 0.92 -28.10
C CYS A 41 -2.12 2.01 -27.69
N TYR A 42 -1.73 3.29 -27.71
CA TYR A 42 -2.68 4.40 -27.57
C TYR A 42 -3.08 5.00 -28.93
N GLN A 43 -4.36 4.90 -29.31
CA GLN A 43 -4.92 5.76 -30.35
C GLN A 43 -5.00 7.19 -29.78
N HIS A 44 -4.28 8.14 -30.40
CA HIS A 44 -4.19 9.56 -30.00
C HIS A 44 -3.13 9.92 -28.93
N LEU A 45 -1.91 9.38 -29.06
CA LEU A 45 -0.75 9.79 -28.28
C LEU A 45 0.26 10.59 -29.13
N ARG A 46 0.84 11.64 -28.56
CA ARG A 46 2.01 12.36 -29.08
C ARG A 46 3.08 12.50 -28.00
N ILE A 47 4.31 12.16 -28.33
CA ILE A 47 5.44 12.17 -27.40
C ILE A 47 6.53 13.08 -27.94
N LEU A 48 6.78 14.19 -27.26
CA LEU A 48 7.91 15.08 -27.51
C LEU A 48 9.14 14.52 -26.80
N CYS A 49 10.14 14.09 -27.56
CA CYS A 49 11.40 13.55 -27.04
C CYS A 49 12.50 14.59 -27.12
N SER A 50 13.17 14.88 -26.00
CA SER A 50 14.33 15.78 -25.94
C SER A 50 15.25 15.43 -24.77
N SER A 51 16.43 16.03 -24.70
CA SER A 51 17.33 16.00 -23.54
C SER A 51 17.67 17.42 -23.10
N ASP A 52 18.23 17.61 -21.91
CA ASP A 52 18.63 18.93 -21.41
C ASP A 52 19.62 19.61 -22.37
N THR A 53 20.57 18.86 -22.92
CA THR A 53 21.55 19.35 -23.89
C THR A 53 20.88 19.76 -25.21
N LEU A 54 19.97 18.96 -25.74
CA LEU A 54 19.25 19.27 -26.98
C LEU A 54 18.30 20.46 -26.82
N THR A 55 17.59 20.52 -25.70
CA THR A 55 16.66 21.60 -25.38
C THR A 55 17.40 22.92 -25.25
N LYS A 56 18.58 22.91 -24.61
CA LYS A 56 19.41 24.10 -24.45
C LYS A 56 20.02 24.56 -25.77
N ASN A 57 20.51 23.63 -26.60
CA ASN A 57 21.17 23.96 -27.87
C ASN A 57 20.18 24.33 -28.98
N ASN A 58 18.95 23.80 -28.94
CA ASN A 58 17.94 23.95 -29.99
C ASN A 58 16.58 24.45 -29.44
N PHE A 59 16.60 25.42 -28.52
CA PHE A 59 15.40 25.89 -27.81
C PHE A 59 14.29 26.43 -28.74
N GLN A 60 14.66 27.06 -29.86
CA GLN A 60 13.68 27.55 -30.84
C GLN A 60 12.92 26.39 -31.52
N GLU A 61 13.61 25.31 -31.87
CA GLU A 61 12.97 24.12 -32.45
C GLU A 61 12.12 23.40 -31.41
N PHE A 62 12.59 23.34 -30.15
CA PHE A 62 11.82 22.80 -29.03
C PHE A 62 10.48 23.54 -28.83
N GLN A 63 10.51 24.87 -28.79
CA GLN A 63 9.32 25.73 -28.72
C GLN A 63 8.38 25.51 -29.92
N LYS A 64 8.93 25.39 -31.14
CA LYS A 64 8.16 25.14 -32.35
C LYS A 64 7.38 23.81 -32.28
N ARG A 65 8.00 22.74 -31.77
CA ARG A 65 7.35 21.43 -31.59
C ARG A 65 6.25 21.46 -30.53
N ILE A 66 6.47 22.19 -29.43
CA ILE A 66 5.42 22.38 -28.40
C ILE A 66 4.21 23.11 -28.98
N ASN A 67 4.42 24.19 -29.73
CA ASN A 67 3.32 24.96 -30.33
C ASN A 67 2.53 24.12 -31.34
N TYR A 68 3.23 23.33 -32.18
CA TYR A 68 2.58 22.37 -33.08
C TYR A 68 1.70 21.36 -32.34
N LEU A 69 2.21 20.76 -31.26
CA LEU A 69 1.44 19.80 -30.46
C LEU A 69 0.25 20.43 -29.74
N LYS A 70 0.36 21.69 -29.33
CA LYS A 70 -0.75 22.46 -28.76
C LYS A 70 -1.84 22.75 -29.80
N GLU A 71 -1.47 22.99 -31.06
CA GLU A 71 -2.44 23.13 -32.16
C GLU A 71 -3.09 21.79 -32.54
N GLU A 72 -2.39 20.66 -32.45
CA GLU A 72 -3.02 19.36 -32.61
C GLU A 72 -3.99 19.06 -31.45
N LEU A 73 -3.60 19.39 -30.22
CA LEU A 73 -4.44 19.22 -29.03
C LEU A 73 -5.71 20.08 -29.08
N SER A 74 -5.65 21.28 -29.67
CA SER A 74 -6.85 22.12 -29.83
C SER A 74 -7.84 21.57 -30.86
N LYS A 75 -7.34 20.77 -31.83
CA LYS A 75 -8.16 20.10 -32.86
C LYS A 75 -8.67 18.72 -32.41
N ASN A 76 -8.01 18.08 -31.45
CA ASN A 76 -8.41 16.80 -30.88
C ASN A 76 -8.23 16.79 -29.35
N SER A 77 -9.35 16.97 -28.62
CA SER A 77 -9.36 17.02 -27.17
C SER A 77 -9.00 15.70 -26.48
N ASN A 78 -8.99 14.59 -27.22
CA ASN A 78 -8.58 13.26 -26.75
C ASN A 78 -7.08 12.99 -27.00
N LEU A 79 -6.32 13.97 -27.53
CA LEU A 79 -4.89 13.83 -27.75
C LEU A 79 -4.13 13.90 -26.42
N HIS A 80 -3.35 12.86 -26.12
CA HIS A 80 -2.47 12.83 -24.96
C HIS A 80 -1.07 13.29 -25.36
N LEU A 81 -0.51 14.25 -24.60
CA LEU A 81 0.83 14.78 -24.83
C LEU A 81 1.79 14.29 -23.73
N ILE A 82 2.90 13.69 -24.11
CA ILE A 82 3.98 13.28 -23.20
C ILE A 82 5.24 14.04 -23.57
N TYR A 83 5.98 14.50 -22.57
CA TYR A 83 7.36 14.93 -22.73
C TYR A 83 8.30 13.85 -22.18
N ALA A 84 9.02 13.19 -23.09
CA ALA A 84 9.99 12.15 -22.78
C ALA A 84 11.39 12.76 -22.71
N ASP A 85 11.96 12.73 -21.51
CA ASP A 85 13.27 13.30 -21.18
C ASP A 85 14.37 12.23 -21.25
N PHE A 86 15.28 12.41 -22.21
CA PHE A 86 16.41 11.52 -22.49
C PHE A 86 17.72 11.98 -21.82
N THR A 87 17.69 12.99 -20.94
CA THR A 87 18.91 13.55 -20.31
C THR A 87 19.78 12.49 -19.65
N ASP A 88 19.16 11.56 -18.94
CA ASP A 88 19.84 10.49 -18.19
C ASP A 88 19.70 9.13 -18.90
N SER A 89 19.23 9.13 -20.16
CA SER A 89 19.07 7.91 -20.96
C SER A 89 20.41 7.43 -21.50
N SER A 90 20.61 6.12 -21.52
CA SER A 90 21.78 5.53 -22.18
C SER A 90 21.74 5.64 -23.70
N PHE A 91 20.56 5.94 -24.29
CA PHE A 91 20.38 6.14 -25.74
C PHE A 91 20.77 7.57 -26.17
N PRO A 92 21.67 7.73 -27.15
CA PRO A 92 22.17 9.04 -27.57
C PRO A 92 21.17 9.74 -28.51
N LEU A 93 20.14 10.36 -27.94
CA LEU A 93 19.19 11.16 -28.70
C LEU A 93 19.93 12.35 -29.36
N SER A 94 19.94 12.39 -30.70
CA SER A 94 20.71 13.37 -31.48
C SER A 94 19.87 14.57 -31.95
N THR A 95 18.55 14.46 -31.97
CA THR A 95 17.61 15.51 -32.39
C THR A 95 16.33 15.49 -31.54
N ILE A 96 15.58 16.59 -31.54
CA ILE A 96 14.25 16.66 -30.91
C ILE A 96 13.26 15.91 -31.82
N LEU A 97 12.57 14.91 -31.28
CA LEU A 97 11.65 14.06 -32.03
C LEU A 97 10.22 14.19 -31.50
N VAL A 98 9.23 13.95 -32.37
CA VAL A 98 7.82 13.81 -31.98
C VAL A 98 7.34 12.47 -32.49
N LEU A 99 6.90 11.62 -31.57
CA LEU A 99 6.40 10.27 -31.87
C LEU A 99 4.86 10.22 -31.70
N PRO A 100 4.11 9.42 -32.48
CA PRO A 100 4.58 8.67 -33.64
C PRO A 100 5.03 9.61 -34.77
N SER A 101 6.03 9.17 -35.55
CA SER A 101 6.55 9.99 -36.66
C SER A 101 5.44 10.24 -37.69
N LEU A 102 5.31 11.49 -38.16
CA LEU A 102 4.38 11.83 -39.23
C LEU A 102 4.83 11.11 -40.50
N LYS A 103 4.26 9.94 -40.79
CA LYS A 103 4.31 9.38 -42.15
C LYS A 103 3.63 10.37 -43.08
N GLN A 104 4.42 11.04 -43.92
CA GLN A 104 3.90 11.47 -45.20
C GLN A 104 3.42 10.22 -45.93
N THR A 105 2.11 10.07 -46.12
CA THR A 105 1.50 9.80 -47.44
C THR A 105 -0.01 9.59 -47.34
N HIS A 106 -0.66 10.09 -48.38
CA HIS A 106 -1.96 9.74 -48.93
C HIS A 106 -2.45 8.29 -48.72
N ASN A 107 -3.79 8.16 -48.74
CA ASN A 107 -4.60 7.02 -49.21
C ASN A 107 -4.25 5.63 -48.64
N ASP A 108 -5.14 5.05 -47.83
CA ASP A 108 -6.08 4.03 -48.32
C ASP A 108 -6.86 3.37 -47.18
N ILE A 109 -8.14 3.16 -47.48
CA ILE A 109 -9.07 2.25 -46.81
C ILE A 109 -8.64 0.82 -47.17
N THR A 110 -8.69 -0.14 -46.24
CA THR A 110 -9.31 -1.49 -46.40
C THR A 110 -8.98 -2.47 -45.25
N ASP A 111 -10.06 -2.98 -44.66
CA ASP A 111 -10.40 -4.38 -44.33
C ASP A 111 -9.55 -5.34 -43.45
N TYR A 112 -10.20 -5.70 -42.33
CA TYR A 112 -10.46 -7.06 -41.75
C TYR A 112 -9.32 -7.90 -41.14
N PRO A 113 -9.61 -8.88 -40.22
CA PRO A 113 -10.94 -9.41 -39.89
C PRO A 113 -11.35 -9.51 -38.41
N SER A 114 -12.64 -9.24 -38.22
CA SER A 114 -13.51 -9.89 -37.24
C SER A 114 -13.64 -11.39 -37.53
N SER A 115 -13.25 -12.25 -36.58
CA SER A 115 -13.92 -13.55 -36.35
C SER A 115 -13.38 -14.22 -35.09
N ARG A 116 -14.29 -14.93 -34.40
CA ARG A 116 -14.14 -15.81 -33.22
C ARG A 116 -14.60 -15.23 -31.88
N PHE A 117 -15.89 -14.87 -31.84
CA PHE A 117 -16.75 -15.27 -30.74
C PHE A 117 -17.61 -16.44 -31.21
N THR A 118 -17.59 -17.57 -30.49
CA THR A 118 -18.76 -18.46 -30.28
C THR A 118 -18.43 -19.57 -29.29
N ALA A 119 -19.36 -19.76 -28.34
CA ALA A 119 -19.57 -20.91 -27.44
C ALA A 119 -18.49 -21.15 -26.36
N ALA A 120 -18.80 -21.35 -25.07
CA ALA A 120 -20.03 -21.81 -24.45
C ALA A 120 -20.16 -21.29 -23.00
N ALA A 121 -21.29 -20.66 -22.71
CA ALA A 121 -21.93 -20.77 -21.41
C ALA A 121 -22.72 -22.09 -21.41
N THR A 122 -22.55 -22.94 -20.39
CA THR A 122 -23.58 -23.78 -19.70
C THR A 122 -22.83 -24.76 -18.78
N ILE A 123 -23.42 -25.06 -17.61
CA ILE A 123 -23.04 -25.98 -16.50
C ILE A 123 -22.66 -25.17 -15.25
N SER A 124 -23.26 -25.30 -14.07
CA SER A 124 -24.57 -25.78 -13.61
C SER A 124 -24.65 -25.30 -12.15
N LEU A 125 -25.70 -24.54 -11.83
CA LEU A 125 -26.05 -24.12 -10.48
C LEU A 125 -26.93 -25.21 -9.87
N GLU A 126 -26.35 -26.16 -9.14
CA GLU A 126 -27.15 -27.14 -8.36
C GLU A 126 -26.34 -27.83 -7.25
N HIS A 127 -25.79 -27.06 -6.29
CA HIS A 127 -25.37 -27.62 -4.99
C HIS A 127 -25.10 -26.58 -3.88
N GLN A 128 -26.11 -25.78 -3.48
CA GLN A 128 -26.08 -25.09 -2.18
C GLN A 128 -27.45 -24.52 -1.76
N LYS A 129 -28.52 -25.33 -1.90
CA LYS A 129 -29.89 -24.96 -1.50
C LYS A 129 -30.40 -25.71 -0.26
N SER A 130 -29.53 -26.21 0.61
CA SER A 130 -29.91 -26.69 1.94
C SER A 130 -28.87 -26.25 2.95
N ILE A 131 -29.24 -25.30 3.83
CA ILE A 131 -28.75 -25.09 5.22
C ILE A 131 -29.32 -23.79 5.85
N LEU A 132 -30.07 -22.94 5.13
CA LEU A 132 -30.65 -21.71 5.72
C LEU A 132 -32.18 -21.72 5.87
N GLN A 133 -32.72 -22.79 6.46
CA GLN A 133 -34.09 -22.81 6.98
C GLN A 133 -34.13 -23.49 8.35
N SER A 134 -33.66 -22.77 9.39
CA SER A 134 -34.19 -22.83 10.75
C SER A 134 -33.28 -22.02 11.69
N VAL A 135 -33.61 -20.75 11.96
CA VAL A 135 -33.65 -20.14 13.32
C VAL A 135 -34.40 -18.81 13.15
N ASN A 136 -35.71 -18.84 13.36
CA ASN A 136 -36.52 -17.67 13.66
C ASN A 136 -36.71 -17.65 15.18
N THR A 137 -35.99 -16.80 15.91
CA THR A 137 -36.42 -16.34 17.25
C THR A 137 -35.81 -14.98 17.55
N THR A 138 -36.69 -13.99 17.68
CA THR A 138 -36.46 -12.64 18.19
C THR A 138 -36.32 -12.69 19.71
N ASP A 139 -35.12 -12.47 20.24
CA ASP A 139 -34.90 -12.18 21.67
C ASP A 139 -33.77 -11.13 21.84
N PRO A 140 -34.06 -9.92 22.33
CA PRO A 140 -33.08 -8.84 22.50
C PRO A 140 -32.01 -9.11 23.58
N SER A 141 -32.11 -10.21 24.32
CA SER A 141 -31.17 -10.55 25.41
C SER A 141 -29.88 -11.27 24.95
N ILE A 142 -29.81 -11.73 23.70
CA ILE A 142 -28.67 -12.50 23.16
C ILE A 142 -27.48 -11.60 22.76
N PHE A 143 -27.67 -10.29 22.61
CA PHE A 143 -26.58 -9.34 22.27
C PHE A 143 -25.59 -9.08 23.42
N SER A 144 -25.87 -9.56 24.63
CA SER A 144 -25.01 -9.36 25.81
C SER A 144 -24.05 -10.52 26.11
N THR A 145 -24.14 -11.65 25.38
CA THR A 145 -23.38 -12.88 25.71
C THR A 145 -22.42 -13.33 24.61
N LEU A 146 -22.20 -12.53 23.56
CA LEU A 146 -21.16 -12.78 22.53
C LEU A 146 -19.78 -12.21 22.89
N GLN A 147 -19.59 -11.72 24.12
CA GLN A 147 -18.27 -11.40 24.68
C GLN A 147 -17.77 -12.56 25.55
N SER A 148 -17.28 -13.61 24.90
CA SER A 148 -16.18 -14.48 25.39
C SER A 148 -16.07 -15.70 24.48
N THR A 149 -15.61 -15.50 23.26
CA THR A 149 -14.86 -16.58 22.60
C THR A 149 -13.56 -16.79 23.39
N PRO A 150 -13.04 -18.03 23.51
CA PRO A 150 -11.81 -18.28 24.24
C PRO A 150 -10.72 -17.44 23.57
N SER A 151 -10.12 -16.51 24.32
CA SER A 151 -9.13 -15.59 23.77
C SER A 151 -7.93 -16.39 23.27
N VAL A 152 -7.85 -16.59 21.97
CA VAL A 152 -6.61 -16.98 21.30
C VAL A 152 -5.57 -15.94 21.69
N ASN A 153 -4.55 -16.36 22.45
CA ASN A 153 -3.47 -15.48 22.85
C ASN A 153 -2.47 -15.43 21.68
N THR A 154 -2.68 -14.46 20.78
CA THR A 154 -1.77 -14.24 19.66
C THR A 154 -0.51 -13.54 20.15
N ILE A 155 0.66 -14.04 19.77
CA ILE A 155 1.96 -13.40 20.01
C ILE A 155 2.37 -12.69 18.72
N ASN A 156 2.29 -11.36 18.70
CA ASN A 156 2.63 -10.54 17.55
C ASN A 156 4.11 -10.11 17.61
N ILE A 157 4.90 -10.59 16.65
CA ILE A 157 6.31 -10.22 16.45
C ILE A 157 6.41 -9.39 15.17
N LEU A 158 6.86 -8.15 15.28
CA LEU A 158 7.20 -7.29 14.15
C LEU A 158 8.68 -7.45 13.80
N LEU A 159 9.00 -7.78 12.55
CA LEU A 159 10.39 -7.81 12.08
C LEU A 159 10.73 -6.51 11.36
N LEU A 160 11.82 -5.86 11.74
CA LEU A 160 12.35 -4.67 11.08
C LEU A 160 13.83 -4.89 10.76
N GLY A 161 14.31 -4.38 9.64
CA GLY A 161 15.72 -4.45 9.30
C GLY A 161 15.99 -4.00 7.87
N GLU A 162 17.25 -3.70 7.58
CA GLU A 162 17.68 -3.22 6.27
C GLU A 162 17.31 -4.21 5.15
N THR A 163 17.18 -3.69 3.93
CA THR A 163 17.09 -4.53 2.74
C THR A 163 18.29 -5.49 2.67
N GLY A 164 18.03 -6.77 2.39
CA GLY A 164 19.10 -7.79 2.32
C GLY A 164 19.68 -8.24 3.68
N VAL A 165 19.09 -7.85 4.81
CA VAL A 165 19.49 -8.37 6.15
C VAL A 165 19.07 -9.84 6.37
N GLY A 166 18.14 -10.33 5.55
CA GLY A 166 17.65 -11.72 5.58
C GLY A 166 16.36 -11.96 6.35
N LYS A 167 15.43 -10.98 6.40
CA LYS A 167 14.13 -11.12 7.12
C LYS A 167 13.32 -12.34 6.65
N SER A 168 13.05 -12.45 5.35
CA SER A 168 12.31 -13.57 4.76
C SER A 168 13.01 -14.92 5.02
N THR A 169 14.33 -14.96 4.85
CA THR A 169 15.15 -16.15 5.14
C THR A 169 15.09 -16.52 6.61
N PHE A 170 15.14 -15.54 7.51
CA PHE A 170 15.01 -15.74 8.95
C PHE A 170 13.66 -16.35 9.31
N ILE A 171 12.54 -15.91 8.70
CA ILE A 171 11.22 -16.50 8.97
C ILE A 171 11.21 -17.99 8.62
N ASN A 172 11.66 -18.35 7.42
CA ASN A 172 11.74 -19.76 7.00
C ASN A 172 12.65 -20.56 7.94
N ALA A 173 13.85 -20.05 8.25
CA ALA A 173 14.81 -20.71 9.12
C ALA A 173 14.24 -20.90 10.54
N PHE A 174 13.71 -19.83 11.13
CA PHE A 174 13.17 -19.79 12.50
C PHE A 174 12.05 -20.80 12.71
N VAL A 175 11.10 -20.89 11.77
CA VAL A 175 10.01 -21.87 11.86
C VAL A 175 10.53 -23.31 11.80
N ASN A 176 11.54 -23.59 10.96
CA ASN A 176 12.16 -24.91 10.94
C ASN A 176 12.96 -25.20 12.21
N TYR A 177 13.61 -24.21 12.82
CA TYR A 177 14.32 -24.36 14.08
C TYR A 177 13.37 -24.66 15.24
N LEU A 178 12.18 -24.05 15.26
CA LEU A 178 11.15 -24.37 16.24
C LEU A 178 10.56 -25.78 16.02
N LYS A 179 10.41 -26.20 14.76
CA LYS A 179 9.87 -27.54 14.42
C LYS A 179 10.84 -28.69 14.67
N PHE A 180 12.08 -28.51 14.23
CA PHE A 180 13.07 -29.58 14.14
C PHE A 180 14.26 -29.25 15.03
N GLY A 181 14.32 -29.90 16.19
CA GLY A 181 15.41 -29.72 17.15
C GLY A 181 16.81 -30.18 16.66
N SER A 182 16.94 -30.73 15.45
CA SER A 182 18.21 -31.16 14.87
C SER A 182 18.14 -31.18 13.34
N LEU A 183 19.27 -30.91 12.67
CA LEU A 183 19.37 -30.89 11.21
C LEU A 183 18.97 -32.23 10.55
N GLU A 184 19.34 -33.38 11.14
CA GLU A 184 18.95 -34.69 10.61
C GLU A 184 17.42 -34.92 10.62
N LYS A 185 16.72 -34.45 11.66
CA LYS A 185 15.25 -34.47 11.68
C LYS A 185 14.64 -33.55 10.62
N ALA A 186 15.26 -32.39 10.38
CA ALA A 186 14.82 -31.48 9.34
C ALA A 186 15.05 -32.06 7.92
N ARG A 187 16.16 -32.78 7.73
CA ARG A 187 16.54 -33.45 6.47
C ARG A 187 15.61 -34.63 6.13
N THR A 188 15.26 -35.43 7.12
CA THR A 188 14.33 -36.57 6.98
C THR A 188 12.87 -36.14 6.97
N GLY A 189 12.56 -34.98 7.56
CA GLY A 189 11.25 -34.36 7.51
C GLY A 189 11.01 -33.59 6.21
N LYS A 190 9.81 -33.01 6.09
CA LYS A 190 9.48 -32.01 5.07
C LYS A 190 9.75 -30.62 5.66
N PRO A 191 10.78 -29.88 5.21
CA PRO A 191 11.03 -28.52 5.67
C PRO A 191 9.85 -27.63 5.37
N ILE A 192 9.61 -26.66 6.24
CA ILE A 192 8.59 -25.64 6.03
C ILE A 192 9.24 -24.50 5.25
N VAL A 193 8.79 -24.26 4.02
CA VAL A 193 9.21 -23.09 3.23
C VAL A 193 7.94 -22.36 2.80
N ILE A 194 7.78 -21.15 3.30
CA ILE A 194 6.52 -20.38 3.23
C ILE A 194 6.71 -19.13 2.38
N ILE A 195 7.96 -18.65 2.36
CA ILE A 195 8.39 -17.52 1.55
C ILE A 195 9.36 -18.09 0.52
N SER A 196 9.18 -17.78 -0.77
CA SER A 196 10.10 -18.19 -1.82
C SER A 196 11.53 -17.82 -1.44
N VAL A 197 12.45 -18.76 -1.64
CA VAL A 197 13.88 -18.55 -1.40
C VAL A 197 14.62 -18.73 -2.71
N SER A 198 15.38 -17.71 -3.10
CA SER A 198 16.25 -17.76 -4.27
C SER A 198 17.63 -17.22 -3.91
N PHE A 199 18.68 -18.01 -4.12
CA PHE A 199 20.06 -17.57 -3.93
C PHE A 199 21.03 -18.32 -4.85
N ILE A 200 22.20 -17.74 -5.05
CA ILE A 200 23.30 -18.37 -5.80
C ILE A 200 24.16 -19.16 -4.80
N ALA A 201 24.47 -20.40 -5.15
CA ALA A 201 25.47 -21.23 -4.50
C ALA A 201 26.61 -21.51 -5.48
N THR A 202 27.85 -21.35 -5.04
CA THR A 202 29.04 -21.63 -5.85
C THR A 202 29.58 -23.02 -5.52
N VAL A 203 29.87 -23.84 -6.53
CA VAL A 203 30.41 -25.20 -6.34
C VAL A 203 31.71 -25.42 -7.10
N GLY A 204 32.57 -26.27 -6.54
CA GLY A 204 33.85 -26.66 -7.12
C GLY A 204 34.89 -25.53 -7.13
N ASP A 205 36.10 -25.88 -7.60
CA ASP A 205 37.27 -24.99 -7.57
C ASP A 205 37.18 -23.81 -8.55
N HIS A 206 36.21 -23.85 -9.48
CA HIS A 206 35.97 -22.82 -10.48
C HIS A 206 34.78 -21.91 -10.14
N PHE A 207 34.25 -22.02 -8.92
CA PHE A 207 33.10 -21.23 -8.45
C PHE A 207 31.89 -21.30 -9.39
N GLU A 208 31.56 -22.50 -9.86
CA GLU A 208 30.42 -22.70 -10.75
C GLU A 208 29.13 -22.23 -10.06
N GLU A 209 28.45 -21.27 -10.67
CA GLU A 209 27.22 -20.71 -10.11
C GLU A 209 26.03 -21.66 -10.32
N ARG A 210 25.37 -22.03 -9.23
CA ARG A 210 24.10 -22.74 -9.24
C ARG A 210 23.04 -21.92 -8.55
N ILE A 211 21.97 -21.63 -9.29
CA ILE A 211 20.80 -20.94 -8.73
C ILE A 211 19.99 -21.97 -7.93
N VAL A 212 19.92 -21.77 -6.62
CA VAL A 212 19.03 -22.52 -5.73
C VAL A 212 17.73 -21.75 -5.63
N LYS A 213 16.63 -22.37 -6.09
CA LYS A 213 15.28 -21.85 -5.93
C LYS A 213 14.42 -22.85 -5.19
N PHE A 214 13.65 -22.35 -4.23
CA PHE A 214 12.62 -23.11 -3.56
C PHE A 214 11.38 -22.22 -3.48
N ASP A 215 10.44 -22.47 -4.39
CA ASP A 215 9.20 -21.72 -4.50
C ASP A 215 8.04 -22.44 -3.82
N ASP A 216 7.16 -21.67 -3.17
CA ASP A 216 5.79 -22.11 -2.95
C ASP A 216 5.00 -21.80 -4.23
N ILE A 217 4.45 -22.84 -4.86
CA ILE A 217 3.69 -22.79 -6.12
C ILE A 217 2.46 -21.87 -6.01
N ASN A 218 2.03 -21.50 -4.80
CA ASN A 218 0.78 -20.80 -4.58
C ASN A 218 0.85 -19.28 -4.34
N ASN A 219 2.02 -18.61 -4.17
CA ASN A 219 1.96 -17.19 -3.72
C ASN A 219 3.21 -16.29 -3.88
N SER A 220 3.93 -16.32 -5.00
CA SER A 220 5.09 -15.42 -5.26
C SER A 220 4.72 -13.97 -5.63
N ASN A 221 3.54 -13.48 -5.23
CA ASN A 221 3.07 -12.15 -5.64
C ASN A 221 3.64 -10.98 -4.81
N ASN A 222 4.27 -11.24 -3.66
CA ASN A 222 4.79 -10.21 -2.75
C ASN A 222 6.33 -10.12 -2.67
N GLU A 223 7.04 -11.06 -3.28
CA GLU A 223 8.51 -11.06 -3.37
C GLU A 223 8.93 -10.63 -4.78
N ASP A 224 9.93 -9.75 -4.85
CA ASP A 224 10.59 -9.33 -6.09
C ASP A 224 12.10 -9.57 -5.99
N PHE A 225 12.61 -10.48 -6.83
CA PHE A 225 14.01 -10.86 -6.86
C PHE A 225 14.76 -10.27 -8.07
N ASP A 226 14.06 -9.55 -8.94
CA ASP A 226 14.61 -9.12 -10.24
C ASP A 226 15.47 -7.86 -10.11
N HIS A 227 15.46 -7.22 -8.92
CA HIS A 227 16.12 -5.93 -8.66
C HIS A 227 17.07 -5.99 -7.45
N PRO A 228 18.36 -6.30 -7.66
CA PRO A 228 19.36 -6.35 -6.59
C PRO A 228 19.49 -5.02 -5.84
N GLY A 229 19.37 -5.06 -4.51
CA GLY A 229 19.46 -3.88 -3.65
C GLY A 229 18.11 -3.25 -3.31
N GLU A 230 17.03 -3.62 -4.01
CA GLU A 230 15.67 -3.25 -3.63
C GLU A 230 15.12 -4.17 -2.54
N SER A 231 14.17 -3.68 -1.74
CA SER A 231 13.46 -4.54 -0.79
C SER A 231 12.80 -5.68 -1.55
N VAL A 232 13.11 -6.93 -1.22
CA VAL A 232 12.49 -8.11 -1.84
C VAL A 232 11.00 -8.19 -1.47
N THR A 233 10.70 -8.05 -0.17
CA THR A 233 9.34 -7.94 0.34
C THR A 233 8.73 -6.60 -0.07
N GLN A 234 7.66 -6.60 -0.84
CA GLN A 234 7.02 -5.35 -1.33
C GLN A 234 5.99 -4.77 -0.35
N ARG A 235 5.27 -5.62 0.40
CA ARG A 235 4.27 -5.20 1.39
C ARG A 235 4.37 -6.02 2.67
N CYS A 236 3.89 -5.44 3.77
CA CYS A 236 3.81 -6.16 5.04
C CYS A 236 2.91 -7.39 4.91
N LYS A 237 3.37 -8.53 5.43
CA LYS A 237 2.64 -9.81 5.39
C LYS A 237 2.79 -10.53 6.72
N SER A 238 1.73 -11.15 7.20
CA SER A 238 1.75 -11.92 8.45
C SER A 238 1.76 -13.41 8.19
N TYR A 239 2.58 -14.14 8.93
CA TYR A 239 2.66 -15.59 8.92
C TYR A 239 2.24 -16.14 10.27
N LEU A 240 1.24 -17.03 10.27
CA LEU A 240 0.60 -17.52 11.49
C LEU A 240 0.99 -18.98 11.76
N PHE A 241 1.37 -19.22 13.02
CA PHE A 241 1.93 -20.48 13.47
C PHE A 241 1.32 -20.94 14.79
N HIS A 242 1.04 -22.23 14.90
CA HIS A 242 0.71 -22.84 16.19
C HIS A 242 1.99 -23.25 16.91
N LEU A 243 2.22 -22.72 18.11
CA LEU A 243 3.42 -23.01 18.90
C LEU A 243 3.42 -24.38 19.56
N ASP A 244 2.24 -24.93 19.89
CA ASP A 244 2.11 -26.28 20.44
C ASP A 244 0.84 -26.97 19.94
N LYS A 245 0.87 -28.30 19.83
CA LYS A 245 -0.31 -29.13 19.46
C LYS A 245 -1.47 -29.05 20.46
N THR A 246 -1.20 -28.58 21.68
CA THR A 246 -2.16 -28.53 22.80
C THR A 246 -2.48 -27.11 23.25
N SER A 247 -1.80 -26.08 22.75
CA SER A 247 -2.04 -24.68 23.13
C SER A 247 -2.87 -23.94 22.08
N THR A 248 -3.67 -22.98 22.54
CA THR A 248 -4.38 -22.02 21.68
C THR A 248 -3.51 -20.81 21.30
N ASN A 249 -2.20 -20.86 21.57
CA ASN A 249 -1.30 -19.74 21.32
C ASN A 249 -0.90 -19.70 19.84
N ILE A 250 -1.10 -18.55 19.22
CA ILE A 250 -0.78 -18.33 17.80
C ILE A 250 0.38 -17.37 17.72
N LEU A 251 1.51 -17.81 17.19
CA LEU A 251 2.61 -16.93 16.85
C LEU A 251 2.32 -16.26 15.50
N ARG A 252 2.25 -14.93 15.47
CA ARG A 252 2.15 -14.13 14.26
C ARG A 252 3.47 -13.40 14.04
N ILE A 253 4.17 -13.76 12.97
CA ILE A 253 5.37 -13.05 12.53
C ILE A 253 4.98 -12.10 11.41
N ILE A 254 5.18 -10.81 11.62
CA ILE A 254 4.89 -9.74 10.66
C ILE A 254 6.19 -9.44 9.92
N ASP A 255 6.26 -9.86 8.67
CA ASP A 255 7.33 -9.52 7.75
C ASP A 255 7.06 -8.14 7.14
N THR A 256 8.11 -7.34 7.00
CA THR A 256 8.02 -5.97 6.49
C THR A 256 8.98 -5.77 5.32
N PRO A 257 8.69 -4.80 4.42
CA PRO A 257 9.71 -4.28 3.53
C PRO A 257 10.96 -3.84 4.30
N GLY A 258 12.13 -3.95 3.67
CA GLY A 258 13.37 -3.39 4.19
C GLY A 258 13.43 -1.88 4.07
N PHE A 259 14.23 -1.27 4.94
CA PHE A 259 14.64 0.12 4.81
C PHE A 259 16.06 0.21 4.22
N GLY A 260 16.42 1.35 3.64
CA GLY A 260 17.65 1.51 2.88
C GLY A 260 17.53 0.94 1.46
N ASP A 261 16.36 1.11 0.85
CA ASP A 261 16.06 0.67 -0.53
C ASP A 261 16.85 1.50 -1.56
N THR A 262 17.43 0.84 -2.58
CA THR A 262 18.17 1.54 -3.65
C THR A 262 17.29 2.45 -4.50
N ARG A 263 15.96 2.32 -4.43
CA ARG A 263 14.98 3.26 -5.01
C ARG A 263 14.95 4.63 -4.31
N GLY A 264 15.62 4.77 -3.17
CA GLY A 264 15.86 6.03 -2.50
C GLY A 264 14.89 6.35 -1.36
N LEU A 265 15.01 7.56 -0.82
CA LEU A 265 14.31 8.01 0.40
C LEU A 265 12.78 7.98 0.28
N GLU A 266 12.24 8.28 -0.91
CA GLU A 266 10.79 8.28 -1.13
C GLU A 266 10.18 6.89 -1.00
N GLN A 267 10.89 5.85 -1.49
CA GLN A 267 10.46 4.47 -1.34
C GLN A 267 10.53 4.01 0.12
N ASP A 268 11.57 4.43 0.86
CA ASP A 268 11.67 4.12 2.27
C ASP A 268 10.55 4.79 3.09
N ASP A 269 10.19 6.03 2.76
CA ASP A 269 9.04 6.71 3.39
C ASP A 269 7.71 6.00 3.08
N PHE A 270 7.55 5.50 1.85
CA PHE A 270 6.40 4.67 1.47
C PHE A 270 6.37 3.34 2.23
N ASN A 271 7.50 2.64 2.31
CA ASN A 271 7.65 1.40 3.07
C ASN A 271 7.32 1.62 4.55
N MET A 272 7.86 2.68 5.16
CA MET A 272 7.58 3.03 6.55
C MET A 272 6.11 3.41 6.76
N GLN A 273 5.50 4.17 5.86
CA GLN A 273 4.07 4.49 5.94
C GLN A 273 3.22 3.20 5.94
N HIS A 274 3.56 2.23 5.09
CA HIS A 274 2.89 0.93 5.07
C HIS A 274 3.09 0.12 6.35
N ILE A 275 4.30 0.11 6.91
CA ILE A 275 4.59 -0.56 8.19
C ILE A 275 3.74 0.03 9.31
N LEU A 276 3.72 1.36 9.41
CA LEU A 276 2.97 2.07 10.44
C LEU A 276 1.45 1.87 10.30
N GLU A 277 0.92 1.87 9.07
CA GLU A 277 -0.49 1.54 8.81
C GLU A 277 -0.81 0.09 9.16
N TYR A 278 0.09 -0.85 8.88
CA TYR A 278 -0.12 -2.25 9.26
C TYR A 278 -0.18 -2.41 10.79
N ILE A 279 0.75 -1.78 11.50
CA ILE A 279 0.83 -1.82 12.97
C ILE A 279 -0.39 -1.16 13.61
N SER A 280 -0.87 -0.03 13.10
CA SER A 280 -2.00 0.70 13.68
C SER A 280 -3.30 -0.10 13.69
N ASN A 281 -3.40 -1.15 12.87
CA ASN A 281 -4.54 -2.04 12.82
C ASN A 281 -4.44 -3.24 13.79
N LEU A 282 -3.30 -3.44 14.46
CA LEU A 282 -3.12 -4.47 15.48
C LEU A 282 -3.63 -3.97 16.84
N THR A 283 -4.07 -4.90 17.69
CA THR A 283 -4.47 -4.55 19.07
C THR A 283 -3.28 -4.42 20.01
N HIS A 284 -2.19 -5.12 19.72
CA HIS A 284 -0.99 -5.17 20.54
C HIS A 284 0.22 -5.70 19.78
N LEU A 285 1.41 -5.43 20.31
CA LEU A 285 2.67 -6.06 19.93
C LEU A 285 3.29 -6.76 21.14
N ASN A 286 3.90 -7.90 20.91
CA ASN A 286 4.71 -8.60 21.93
C ASN A 286 6.18 -8.25 21.74
N ALA A 287 6.68 -8.27 20.51
CA ALA A 287 8.07 -7.97 20.22
C ALA A 287 8.23 -7.13 18.96
N ILE A 288 9.20 -6.21 18.99
CA ILE A 288 9.70 -5.44 17.87
C ILE A 288 11.15 -5.90 17.67
N CYS A 289 11.36 -6.83 16.74
CA CYS A 289 12.65 -7.43 16.49
C CYS A 289 13.39 -6.66 15.39
N PHE A 290 14.47 -5.98 15.76
CA PHE A 290 15.42 -5.41 14.80
C PHE A 290 16.43 -6.46 14.38
N LEU A 291 16.37 -6.87 13.12
CA LEU A 291 17.33 -7.75 12.48
C LEU A 291 18.52 -6.94 11.99
N LEU A 292 19.73 -7.37 12.36
CA LEU A 292 21.00 -6.71 12.09
C LEU A 292 22.06 -7.74 11.69
N LYS A 293 23.08 -7.32 10.94
CA LYS A 293 24.32 -8.10 10.75
C LYS A 293 25.33 -7.72 11.83
N PRO A 294 26.18 -8.65 12.33
CA PRO A 294 27.09 -8.38 13.44
C PRO A 294 28.39 -7.68 13.06
N ASN A 295 28.73 -7.59 11.77
CA ASN A 295 29.97 -6.96 11.27
C ASN A 295 29.71 -5.65 10.52
N THR A 296 28.72 -4.88 10.97
CA THR A 296 28.36 -3.61 10.35
C THR A 296 29.11 -2.47 11.05
N SER A 297 30.06 -1.85 10.35
CA SER A 297 30.87 -0.75 10.89
C SER A 297 30.12 0.56 11.06
N ARG A 298 28.94 0.72 10.45
CA ARG A 298 28.06 1.89 10.55
C ARG A 298 26.60 1.48 10.45
N LEU A 299 25.79 1.79 11.46
CA LEU A 299 24.33 1.73 11.30
C LEU A 299 23.90 2.89 10.42
N ASN A 300 23.15 2.59 9.37
CA ASN A 300 22.79 3.55 8.35
C ASN A 300 21.81 4.62 8.89
N ILE A 301 21.78 5.80 8.27
CA ILE A 301 20.80 6.86 8.60
C ILE A 301 19.36 6.36 8.54
N PHE A 302 19.10 5.35 7.71
CA PHE A 302 17.79 4.68 7.61
C PHE A 302 17.37 3.97 8.89
N PHE A 303 18.30 3.41 9.68
CA PHE A 303 17.97 2.83 10.99
C PHE A 303 17.45 3.91 11.96
N HIS A 304 18.12 5.07 11.98
CA HIS A 304 17.69 6.23 12.78
C HIS A 304 16.31 6.73 12.34
N THR A 305 16.11 6.88 11.04
CA THR A 305 14.81 7.27 10.46
C THR A 305 13.72 6.25 10.81
N CYS A 306 13.99 4.95 10.66
CA CYS A 306 13.06 3.88 10.98
C CYS A 306 12.59 3.93 12.45
N ILE A 307 13.52 4.02 13.40
CA ILE A 307 13.17 4.17 14.82
C ILE A 307 12.37 5.44 15.07
N THR A 308 12.82 6.58 14.53
CA THR A 308 12.14 7.87 14.72
C THR A 308 10.70 7.82 14.20
N GLN A 309 10.49 7.25 13.02
CA GLN A 309 9.15 7.09 12.44
C GLN A 309 8.31 6.07 13.21
N LEU A 310 8.89 4.97 13.71
CA LEU A 310 8.19 4.00 14.54
C LEU A 310 7.64 4.63 15.83
N PHE A 311 8.47 5.41 16.54
CA PHE A 311 8.08 6.12 17.76
C PHE A 311 7.32 7.42 17.51
N SER A 312 7.02 7.77 16.24
CA SER A 312 6.00 8.77 15.93
C SER A 312 4.57 8.23 16.12
N LEU A 313 4.42 6.90 16.04
CA LEU A 313 3.17 6.18 16.26
C LEU A 313 3.11 5.55 17.65
N LEU A 314 4.19 4.90 18.09
CA LEU A 314 4.26 4.20 19.39
C LEU A 314 4.75 5.12 20.50
N ASP A 315 4.25 4.93 21.73
CA ASP A 315 4.80 5.63 22.90
C ASP A 315 6.09 4.98 23.42
N ARG A 316 6.72 5.62 24.40
CA ARG A 316 7.96 5.14 25.02
C ARG A 316 7.82 3.79 25.73
N ASN A 317 6.62 3.34 26.09
CA ASN A 317 6.45 2.02 26.70
C ASN A 317 6.79 0.90 25.72
N ALA A 318 6.65 1.13 24.42
CA ALA A 318 7.06 0.16 23.39
C ALA A 318 8.56 -0.11 23.36
N LEU A 319 9.40 0.73 23.98
CA LEU A 319 10.85 0.51 24.09
C LEU A 319 11.18 -0.81 24.81
N ASN A 320 10.33 -1.24 25.76
CA ASN A 320 10.50 -2.50 26.49
C ASN A 320 10.25 -3.74 25.63
N ASN A 321 9.68 -3.56 24.44
CA ASN A 321 9.36 -4.63 23.49
C ASN A 321 10.42 -4.75 22.39
N ILE A 322 11.46 -3.90 22.41
CA ILE A 322 12.54 -3.96 21.42
C ILE A 322 13.49 -5.13 21.73
N ILE A 323 13.72 -5.93 20.70
CA ILE A 323 14.63 -7.08 20.71
C ILE A 323 15.61 -6.94 19.56
N PHE A 324 16.88 -7.27 19.78
CA PHE A 324 17.90 -7.27 18.73
C PHE A 324 18.20 -8.69 18.29
N CYS A 325 18.07 -8.95 16.99
CA CYS A 325 18.34 -10.24 16.37
C CYS A 325 19.50 -10.09 15.39
N PHE A 326 20.62 -10.76 15.64
CA PHE A 326 21.76 -10.78 14.73
C PHE A 326 21.68 -11.98 13.81
N THR A 327 21.51 -11.74 12.52
CA THR A 327 21.58 -12.76 11.48
C THR A 327 23.03 -12.92 11.01
N ASN A 328 23.34 -14.04 10.33
CA ASN A 328 24.68 -14.32 9.80
C ASN A 328 25.78 -14.26 10.88
N SER A 329 25.47 -14.68 12.11
CA SER A 329 26.36 -14.51 13.26
C SER A 329 27.40 -15.61 13.43
N ARG A 330 27.43 -16.60 12.54
CA ARG A 330 28.45 -17.67 12.56
C ARG A 330 29.87 -17.10 12.51
N SER A 331 30.12 -16.10 11.66
CA SER A 331 31.44 -15.46 11.52
C SER A 331 31.91 -14.69 12.75
N THR A 332 31.00 -14.40 13.68
CA THR A 332 31.28 -13.69 14.94
C THR A 332 31.06 -14.59 16.15
N PHE A 333 31.14 -15.90 15.97
CA PHE A 333 30.95 -16.90 17.03
C PHE A 333 29.62 -16.72 17.78
N TYR A 334 28.56 -16.37 17.06
CA TYR A 334 27.22 -16.11 17.60
C TYR A 334 27.20 -14.95 18.61
N THR A 335 27.93 -13.88 18.29
CA THR A 335 27.92 -12.63 19.04
C THR A 335 27.56 -11.44 18.16
N PRO A 336 27.10 -10.31 18.75
CA PRO A 336 26.75 -9.10 18.00
C PRO A 336 27.90 -8.41 17.25
N GLY A 337 29.15 -8.86 17.44
CA GLY A 337 30.33 -8.36 16.72
C GLY A 337 30.55 -6.85 16.82
N ASP A 338 31.14 -6.28 15.76
CA ASP A 338 31.47 -4.86 15.63
C ASP A 338 30.24 -3.94 15.56
N THR A 339 29.06 -4.48 15.25
CA THR A 339 27.80 -3.71 15.27
C THR A 339 27.41 -3.31 16.69
N ALA A 340 27.80 -4.08 17.71
CA ALA A 340 27.41 -3.87 19.10
C ALA A 340 27.75 -2.47 19.66
N PRO A 341 29.01 -1.97 19.58
CA PRO A 341 29.34 -0.62 20.04
C PRO A 341 28.63 0.48 19.24
N VAL A 342 28.48 0.29 17.93
CA VAL A 342 27.79 1.27 17.06
C VAL A 342 26.32 1.38 17.44
N LEU A 343 25.65 0.25 17.64
CA LEU A 343 24.25 0.20 18.09
C LEU A 343 24.05 0.91 19.43
N LYS A 344 24.91 0.64 20.42
CA LYS A 344 24.84 1.33 21.72
C LYS A 344 24.92 2.86 21.55
N GLN A 345 25.86 3.33 20.73
CA GLN A 345 26.01 4.77 20.49
C GLN A 345 24.80 5.37 19.77
N THR A 346 24.25 4.66 18.79
CA THR A 346 23.04 5.10 18.06
C THR A 346 21.82 5.18 18.98
N LEU A 347 21.58 4.19 19.85
CA LEU A 347 20.47 4.20 20.80
C LEU A 347 20.53 5.40 21.75
N ILE A 348 21.74 5.75 22.25
CA ILE A 348 21.97 6.94 23.07
C ILE A 348 21.64 8.21 22.27
N SER A 349 22.13 8.31 21.02
CA SER A 349 21.92 9.50 20.18
C SER A 349 20.44 9.77 19.85
N LEU A 350 19.63 8.70 19.76
CA LEU A 350 18.20 8.76 19.48
C LEU A 350 17.34 9.10 20.71
N SER A 351 17.95 9.40 21.85
CA SER A 351 17.24 9.59 23.13
C SER A 351 16.36 8.41 23.54
N ILE A 352 16.72 7.20 23.10
CA ILE A 352 16.10 5.92 23.46
C ILE A 352 17.12 4.98 24.11
N GLY A 353 18.15 5.54 24.78
CA GLY A 353 19.19 4.77 25.48
C GLY A 353 18.65 3.86 26.59
N ASP A 354 17.38 4.05 26.99
CA ASP A 354 16.66 3.19 27.92
C ASP A 354 16.36 1.79 27.35
N VAL A 355 16.42 1.62 26.02
CA VAL A 355 16.29 0.31 25.38
C VAL A 355 17.43 -0.59 25.87
N PRO A 356 17.13 -1.71 26.53
CA PRO A 356 18.17 -2.62 26.98
C PRO A 356 18.95 -3.14 25.76
N PHE A 357 20.28 -3.20 25.86
CA PHE A 357 21.09 -3.97 24.92
C PHE A 357 21.98 -4.92 25.73
N LYS A 358 21.37 -6.03 26.14
CA LYS A 358 21.92 -7.05 27.03
C LYS A 358 21.76 -8.43 26.39
N LYS A 359 22.46 -9.43 26.94
CA LYS A 359 22.35 -10.83 26.49
C LYS A 359 20.90 -11.34 26.50
N ASP A 360 20.10 -10.91 27.49
CA ASP A 360 18.73 -11.38 27.65
C ASP A 360 17.82 -10.99 26.48
N ASN A 361 17.99 -9.80 25.90
CA ASN A 361 17.15 -9.28 24.81
C ASN A 361 17.88 -9.17 23.45
N THR A 362 19.06 -9.79 23.35
CA THR A 362 19.87 -9.85 22.13
C THR A 362 20.12 -11.30 21.76
N PHE A 363 19.78 -11.68 20.53
CA PHE A 363 19.80 -13.07 20.07
C PHE A 363 20.63 -13.18 18.79
N CYS A 364 21.46 -14.20 18.68
CA CYS A 364 22.38 -14.36 17.56
C CYS A 364 22.13 -15.70 16.88
N PHE A 365 21.70 -15.66 15.63
CA PHE A 365 21.35 -16.83 14.84
C PHE A 365 22.16 -16.89 13.55
N ASP A 366 22.11 -18.03 12.90
CA ASP A 366 22.61 -18.20 11.55
C ASP A 366 21.53 -18.87 10.70
N SER A 367 21.16 -18.24 9.58
CA SER A 367 20.18 -18.78 8.63
C SER A 367 20.84 -19.60 7.51
N GLU A 368 22.17 -19.67 7.49
CA GLU A 368 22.90 -20.42 6.47
C GLU A 368 22.73 -21.94 6.62
N SER A 369 22.53 -22.47 7.82
CA SER A 369 22.20 -23.90 8.00
C SER A 369 20.83 -24.29 7.43
N PHE A 370 19.88 -23.35 7.37
CA PHE A 370 18.64 -23.53 6.61
C PHE A 370 18.88 -23.46 5.10
N ARG A 371 19.69 -22.52 4.60
CA ARG A 371 20.07 -22.46 3.18
C ARG A 371 20.80 -23.73 2.74
N TYR A 372 21.66 -24.28 3.60
CA TYR A 372 22.32 -25.57 3.42
C TYR A 372 21.29 -26.70 3.25
N LEU A 373 20.28 -26.78 4.13
CA LEU A 373 19.20 -27.77 4.01
C LEU A 373 18.48 -27.67 2.65
N VAL A 374 18.18 -26.45 2.19
CA VAL A 374 17.55 -26.23 0.88
C VAL A 374 18.49 -26.58 -0.28
N ALA A 375 19.78 -26.25 -0.16
CA ALA A 375 20.81 -26.58 -1.16
C ALA A 375 21.00 -28.10 -1.31
N LEU A 376 21.03 -28.85 -0.20
CA LEU A 376 21.06 -30.31 -0.21
C LEU A 376 19.87 -30.90 -0.97
N GLN A 377 18.67 -30.36 -0.78
CA GLN A 377 17.46 -30.81 -1.50
C GLN A 377 17.51 -30.50 -2.99
N ASN A 378 18.31 -29.52 -3.40
CA ASN A 378 18.59 -29.19 -4.79
C ASN A 378 19.80 -29.95 -5.37
N GLY A 379 20.31 -30.97 -4.66
CA GLY A 379 21.40 -31.82 -5.14
C GLY A 379 22.76 -31.13 -5.17
N ILE A 380 22.95 -30.09 -4.35
CA ILE A 380 24.27 -29.46 -4.18
C ILE A 380 25.11 -30.34 -3.24
N PRO A 381 26.31 -30.77 -3.67
CA PRO A 381 27.20 -31.59 -2.86
C PRO A 381 27.91 -30.74 -1.79
N PHE A 382 28.17 -31.35 -0.63
CA PHE A 382 28.95 -30.79 0.47
C PHE A 382 29.83 -31.89 1.06
N ASN A 383 30.99 -31.54 1.59
CA ASN A 383 31.88 -32.47 2.28
C ASN A 383 31.47 -32.67 3.76
N ASP A 384 32.12 -33.62 4.44
CA ASP A 384 31.79 -33.99 5.82
C ASP A 384 32.08 -32.86 6.83
N ASP A 385 33.11 -32.05 6.59
CA ASP A 385 33.45 -30.91 7.45
C ASP A 385 32.40 -29.81 7.34
N GLU A 386 32.00 -29.44 6.11
CA GLU A 386 30.91 -28.49 5.85
C GLU A 386 29.60 -28.96 6.49
N LYS A 387 29.28 -30.25 6.35
CA LYS A 387 28.11 -30.84 6.99
C LYS A 387 28.15 -30.65 8.51
N HIS A 388 29.28 -30.97 9.14
CA HIS A 388 29.46 -30.82 10.57
C HIS A 388 29.31 -29.37 11.04
N GLU A 389 29.85 -28.40 10.30
CA GLU A 389 29.68 -26.98 10.59
C GLU A 389 28.21 -26.54 10.57
N TYR A 390 27.43 -26.99 9.57
CA TYR A 390 26.01 -26.66 9.47
C TYR A 390 25.16 -27.36 10.53
N GLU A 391 25.55 -28.55 11.01
CA GLU A 391 24.91 -29.22 12.15
C GLU A 391 25.08 -28.42 13.46
N ILE A 392 26.28 -27.88 13.69
CA ILE A 392 26.56 -27.00 14.84
C ILE A 392 25.76 -25.69 14.70
N SER A 393 25.73 -25.10 13.52
CA SER A 393 24.96 -23.88 13.24
C SER A 393 23.46 -24.07 13.47
N TRP A 394 22.91 -25.19 13.01
CA TRP A 394 21.51 -25.54 13.24
C TRP A 394 21.22 -25.65 14.73
N SER A 395 22.02 -26.43 15.46
CA SER A 395 21.83 -26.67 16.89
C SER A 395 21.91 -25.38 17.71
N THR A 396 22.85 -24.50 17.36
CA THR A 396 23.00 -23.18 17.99
C THR A 396 21.77 -22.31 17.73
N SER A 397 21.31 -22.27 16.47
CA SER A 397 20.15 -21.45 16.08
C SER A 397 18.83 -21.98 16.64
N VAL A 398 18.68 -23.29 16.83
CA VAL A 398 17.56 -23.91 17.56
C VAL A 398 17.53 -23.44 19.01
N ASN A 399 18.67 -23.51 19.71
CA ASN A 399 18.76 -23.09 21.10
C ASN A 399 18.39 -21.61 21.27
N GLU A 400 18.95 -20.75 20.41
CA GLU A 400 18.63 -19.32 20.42
C GLU A 400 17.17 -19.05 20.05
N SER A 401 16.54 -19.90 19.21
CA SER A 401 15.14 -19.68 18.76
C SER A 401 14.17 -19.97 19.89
N ASN A 402 14.43 -21.07 20.59
CA ASN A 402 13.72 -21.41 21.81
C ASN A 402 13.95 -20.37 22.91
N ARG A 403 15.16 -19.81 23.01
CA ARG A 403 15.46 -18.71 23.94
C ARG A 403 14.67 -17.46 23.61
N LEU A 404 14.56 -17.08 22.34
CA LEU A 404 13.79 -15.93 21.88
C LEU A 404 12.31 -16.07 22.21
N ILE A 405 11.69 -17.19 21.83
CA ILE A 405 10.28 -17.44 22.16
C ILE A 405 10.07 -17.48 23.67
N GLY A 406 10.96 -18.16 24.41
CA GLY A 406 10.91 -18.21 25.86
C GLY A 406 10.99 -16.83 26.51
N TYR A 407 11.88 -15.96 26.03
CA TYR A 407 12.01 -14.58 26.50
C TYR A 407 10.74 -13.77 26.21
N ILE A 408 10.23 -13.82 24.98
CA ILE A 408 9.00 -13.09 24.61
C ILE A 408 7.81 -13.54 25.47
N CYS A 409 7.67 -14.84 25.70
CA CYS A 409 6.54 -15.38 26.46
C CYS A 409 6.63 -15.10 27.97
N ARG A 410 7.83 -14.98 28.54
CA ARG A 410 8.02 -14.93 30.01
C ARG A 410 8.43 -13.55 30.52
N ASN A 411 9.15 -12.77 29.71
CA ASN A 411 9.82 -11.56 30.17
C ASN A 411 9.27 -10.28 29.53
N VAL A 412 8.59 -10.38 28.39
CA VAL A 412 8.11 -9.20 27.67
C VAL A 412 6.63 -8.96 27.97
N THR A 413 6.33 -7.76 28.47
CA THR A 413 4.95 -7.32 28.69
C THR A 413 4.29 -6.95 27.37
N ILE A 414 3.02 -7.32 27.19
CA ILE A 414 2.25 -6.98 26.00
C ILE A 414 2.15 -5.45 25.86
N TYR A 415 2.66 -4.90 24.76
CA TYR A 415 2.45 -3.51 24.41
C TYR A 415 1.10 -3.35 23.71
N ARG A 416 0.14 -2.73 24.39
CA ARG A 416 -1.16 -2.43 23.78
C ARG A 416 -1.03 -1.20 22.89
N ILE A 417 -1.49 -1.33 21.65
CA ILE A 417 -1.57 -0.18 20.74
C ILE A 417 -2.80 0.62 21.19
N ASP A 418 -2.58 1.60 22.08
CA ASP A 418 -3.68 2.37 22.66
C ASP A 418 -4.19 3.42 21.68
N ASN A 419 -5.30 3.07 21.02
CA ASN A 419 -6.54 3.86 20.95
C ASN A 419 -6.43 5.37 21.21
N LYS A 420 -6.13 5.69 22.47
CA LYS A 420 -6.29 6.99 23.10
C LYS A 420 -5.03 7.84 23.12
N LEU A 421 -3.88 7.26 22.76
CA LEU A 421 -2.63 8.02 22.69
C LEU A 421 -2.70 9.03 21.54
N GLN A 422 -2.71 10.31 21.88
CA GLN A 422 -2.73 11.39 20.90
C GLN A 422 -1.34 11.65 20.33
N SER A 423 -1.05 11.12 19.14
CA SER A 423 0.17 11.43 18.37
C SER A 423 -0.16 12.07 17.02
N MET A 424 0.80 12.80 16.44
CA MET A 424 0.64 13.40 15.11
C MET A 424 0.38 12.33 14.04
N LYS A 425 1.19 11.26 14.04
CA LYS A 425 1.08 10.17 13.06
C LYS A 425 -0.28 9.48 13.12
N ARG A 426 -0.80 9.30 14.33
CA ARG A 426 -2.11 8.70 14.55
C ARG A 426 -3.23 9.58 14.04
N ALA A 427 -3.19 10.88 14.33
CA ALA A 427 -4.16 11.84 13.78
C ALA A 427 -4.15 11.83 12.25
N GLN A 428 -2.98 11.73 11.62
CA GLN A 428 -2.86 11.60 10.15
C GLN A 428 -3.58 10.35 9.63
N PHE A 429 -3.45 9.19 10.30
CA PHE A 429 -4.16 7.98 9.90
C PHE A 429 -5.68 8.09 10.09
N GLU A 430 -6.12 8.60 11.24
CA GLU A 430 -7.55 8.77 11.53
C GLU A 430 -8.19 9.75 10.52
N ILE A 431 -7.52 10.86 10.20
CA ILE A 431 -7.98 11.79 9.17
C ILE A 431 -8.00 11.13 7.79
N SER A 432 -6.96 10.37 7.42
CA SER A 432 -6.92 9.66 6.14
C SER A 432 -8.10 8.68 5.99
N ASP A 433 -8.51 8.04 7.07
CA ASP A 433 -9.68 7.15 7.10
C ASP A 433 -11.00 7.90 6.96
N MET A 434 -11.04 9.15 7.43
CA MET A 434 -12.21 10.03 7.38
C MET A 434 -12.40 10.74 6.04
N VAL A 435 -11.37 10.80 5.17
CA VAL A 435 -11.46 11.50 3.86
C VAL A 435 -12.70 11.06 3.08
N ARG A 436 -12.80 9.76 2.78
CA ARG A 436 -13.94 9.24 1.99
C ARG A 436 -15.28 9.34 2.75
N PRO A 437 -15.39 8.92 4.03
CA PRO A 437 -16.60 9.13 4.82
C PRO A 437 -17.14 10.57 4.83
N ILE A 438 -16.27 11.58 5.00
CA ILE A 438 -16.67 12.99 4.99
C ILE A 438 -17.20 13.39 3.60
N LEU A 439 -16.47 13.04 2.54
CA LEU A 439 -16.84 13.40 1.16
C LEU A 439 -18.15 12.74 0.71
N GLU A 440 -18.35 11.46 1.00
CA GLU A 440 -19.60 10.76 0.67
C GLU A 440 -20.78 11.26 1.51
N THR A 441 -20.55 11.63 2.78
CA THR A 441 -21.56 12.29 3.62
C THR A 441 -21.96 13.64 3.05
N LEU A 442 -21.00 14.49 2.67
CA LEU A 442 -21.25 15.76 1.99
C LEU A 442 -22.08 15.56 0.72
N ARG A 443 -21.69 14.62 -0.14
CA ARG A 443 -22.40 14.31 -1.39
C ARG A 443 -23.82 13.81 -1.14
N ASN A 444 -24.04 12.98 -0.11
CA ASN A 444 -25.37 12.51 0.26
C ASN A 444 -26.25 13.64 0.81
N ILE A 445 -25.72 14.52 1.67
CA ILE A 445 -26.47 15.67 2.18
C ILE A 445 -26.86 16.61 1.03
N LEU A 446 -25.95 16.86 0.08
CA LEU A 446 -26.25 17.67 -1.12
C LEU A 446 -27.37 17.08 -1.97
N ARG A 447 -27.39 15.74 -2.17
CA ARG A 447 -28.50 15.08 -2.89
C ARG A 447 -29.84 15.35 -2.21
N ASN A 448 -29.91 15.16 -0.90
CA ASN A 448 -31.14 15.42 -0.12
C ASN A 448 -31.54 16.90 -0.12
N TYR A 449 -30.56 17.81 -0.03
CA TYR A 449 -30.82 19.25 -0.13
C TYR A 449 -31.40 19.65 -1.49
N ILE A 450 -30.91 19.06 -2.58
CA ILE A 450 -31.43 19.29 -3.93
C ILE A 450 -32.87 18.74 -4.06
N LEU A 451 -33.15 17.54 -3.56
CA LEU A 451 -34.52 16.99 -3.54
C LEU A 451 -35.48 17.91 -2.79
N TYR A 452 -35.06 18.41 -1.63
CA TYR A 452 -35.82 19.38 -0.86
C TYR A 452 -36.10 20.66 -1.66
N LYS A 453 -35.08 21.25 -2.31
CA LYS A 453 -35.22 22.47 -3.11
C LYS A 453 -36.13 22.31 -4.33
N MET A 454 -36.20 21.11 -4.89
CA MET A 454 -37.07 20.80 -6.04
C MET A 454 -38.50 20.46 -5.62
N ASN A 455 -38.86 20.63 -4.34
CA ASN A 455 -40.15 20.23 -3.75
C ASN A 455 -40.46 18.73 -3.91
N LEU A 456 -39.44 17.89 -4.07
CA LEU A 456 -39.56 16.43 -4.10
C LEU A 456 -39.55 15.86 -2.66
N LEU A 457 -40.35 16.49 -1.78
CA LEU A 457 -40.31 16.35 -0.31
C LEU A 457 -40.70 14.96 0.23
N ARG A 458 -41.08 14.02 -0.64
CA ARG A 458 -41.53 12.68 -0.26
C ARG A 458 -40.43 11.62 -0.33
N THR A 459 -39.23 12.00 -0.78
CA THR A 459 -38.12 11.07 -0.98
C THR A 459 -36.85 11.61 -0.37
N SER A 460 -36.18 10.81 0.45
CA SER A 460 -34.81 11.06 0.90
C SER A 460 -33.90 9.90 0.51
N ILE A 461 -32.60 10.17 0.39
CA ILE A 461 -31.57 9.19 0.01
C ILE A 461 -30.68 8.94 1.21
N LEU A 462 -30.69 7.71 1.71
CA LEU A 462 -29.79 7.26 2.76
C LEU A 462 -28.58 6.54 2.14
N LEU A 463 -27.36 6.91 2.52
CA LEU A 463 -26.15 6.16 2.22
C LEU A 463 -25.95 5.07 3.28
N CYS A 464 -25.78 3.82 2.83
CA CYS A 464 -25.45 2.68 3.66
C CYS A 464 -24.12 2.08 3.20
N PRO A 465 -23.05 2.12 4.01
CA PRO A 465 -21.79 1.49 3.63
C PRO A 465 -21.90 -0.04 3.73
N ARG A 466 -21.62 -0.75 2.64
CA ARG A 466 -21.57 -2.21 2.62
C ARG A 466 -20.13 -2.71 2.58
N VAL A 467 -19.77 -3.52 3.57
CA VAL A 467 -18.50 -4.25 3.60
C VAL A 467 -18.66 -5.57 2.82
N ASN A 468 -17.67 -5.90 1.99
CA ASN A 468 -17.65 -7.17 1.27
C ASN A 468 -16.90 -8.24 2.08
N ASP A 469 -17.19 -9.52 1.85
CA ASP A 469 -16.48 -10.64 2.50
C ASP A 469 -15.00 -10.76 2.09
N GLN A 470 -14.64 -10.15 0.95
CA GLN A 470 -13.28 -10.10 0.42
C GLN A 470 -12.87 -8.65 0.23
N PHE A 471 -11.57 -8.37 0.35
CA PHE A 471 -11.04 -7.04 0.08
C PHE A 471 -10.90 -6.82 -1.42
N PHE A 472 -11.31 -5.63 -1.85
CA PHE A 472 -11.28 -5.21 -3.25
C PHE A 472 -10.65 -3.82 -3.37
N THR A 473 -10.25 -3.49 -4.59
CA THR A 473 -9.77 -2.15 -4.96
C THR A 473 -10.65 -1.53 -6.03
N ARG A 474 -10.65 -0.20 -6.10
CA ARG A 474 -11.17 0.57 -7.22
C ARG A 474 -10.05 0.79 -8.23
N CYS A 475 -10.23 0.36 -9.47
CA CYS A 475 -9.33 0.77 -10.54
C CYS A 475 -9.67 2.18 -11.02
N LEU A 476 -8.63 3.01 -11.19
CA LEU A 476 -8.76 4.36 -11.71
C LEU A 476 -8.93 4.43 -13.23
N VAL A 477 -8.64 3.32 -13.93
CA VAL A 477 -8.76 3.22 -15.40
C VAL A 477 -10.15 2.75 -15.82
N CYS A 478 -10.78 1.87 -15.03
CA CYS A 478 -12.07 1.29 -15.39
C CYS A 478 -13.21 2.31 -15.29
N LYS A 479 -14.04 2.35 -16.33
CA LYS A 479 -15.25 3.16 -16.32
C LYS A 479 -16.29 2.54 -15.38
N PRO A 480 -16.95 3.34 -14.54
CA PRO A 480 -18.04 2.85 -13.71
C PRO A 480 -19.27 2.55 -14.57
N SER A 481 -20.09 1.61 -14.11
CA SER A 481 -21.44 1.41 -14.62
C SER A 481 -22.38 2.45 -14.01
N ILE A 482 -23.29 3.02 -14.81
CA ILE A 482 -24.23 4.05 -14.37
C ILE A 482 -25.60 3.43 -14.15
N HIS A 483 -26.19 3.67 -12.99
CA HIS A 483 -27.50 3.12 -12.59
C HIS A 483 -28.42 4.24 -12.08
N SER A 484 -29.73 4.08 -12.27
CA SER A 484 -30.73 5.01 -11.72
C SER A 484 -30.95 4.76 -10.23
N LEU A 485 -31.02 5.84 -9.45
CA LEU A 485 -31.38 5.90 -8.04
C LEU A 485 -32.46 6.98 -7.86
N GLY A 486 -33.72 6.60 -8.05
CA GLY A 486 -34.82 7.56 -8.05
C GLY A 486 -34.61 8.56 -9.19
N ASP A 487 -34.60 9.85 -8.85
CA ASP A 487 -34.38 10.95 -9.81
C ASP A 487 -32.89 11.27 -10.05
N PHE A 488 -31.97 10.56 -9.37
CA PHE A 488 -30.53 10.65 -9.61
C PHE A 488 -30.02 9.46 -10.41
N TYR A 489 -28.85 9.61 -11.00
CA TYR A 489 -28.01 8.50 -11.45
C TYR A 489 -26.77 8.38 -10.57
N ILE A 490 -26.28 7.16 -10.36
CA ILE A 490 -25.09 6.86 -9.54
C ILE A 490 -24.11 5.98 -10.30
N ALA A 491 -22.82 6.22 -10.06
CA ALA A 491 -21.72 5.47 -10.64
C ALA A 491 -21.29 4.31 -9.73
N HIS A 492 -21.37 3.08 -10.22
CA HIS A 492 -20.91 1.87 -9.55
C HIS A 492 -19.63 1.35 -10.20
N TYR A 493 -18.56 1.36 -9.42
CA TYR A 493 -17.28 0.76 -9.82
C TYR A 493 -17.30 -0.73 -9.57
N LEU A 494 -16.86 -1.50 -10.57
CA LEU A 494 -16.63 -2.93 -10.43
C LEU A 494 -15.45 -3.14 -9.45
N PRO A 495 -15.64 -3.91 -8.37
CA PRO A 495 -14.56 -4.22 -7.45
C PRO A 495 -13.49 -5.07 -8.14
N HIS A 496 -12.22 -4.69 -8.01
CA HIS A 496 -11.10 -5.46 -8.53
C HIS A 496 -10.44 -6.26 -7.41
N LYS A 497 -10.13 -7.53 -7.68
CA LYS A 497 -9.25 -8.29 -6.80
C LYS A 497 -7.82 -7.82 -6.98
N VAL A 498 -7.08 -7.80 -5.88
CA VAL A 498 -5.66 -7.47 -5.89
C VAL A 498 -4.88 -8.67 -6.39
N GLU A 499 -4.48 -8.64 -7.67
CA GLU A 499 -3.65 -9.66 -8.31
C GLU A 499 -2.56 -8.96 -9.15
N LYS A 500 -1.41 -9.63 -9.40
CA LYS A 500 -0.31 -9.07 -10.22
C LYS A 500 -0.77 -8.70 -11.65
N LYS A 501 -1.83 -9.33 -12.15
CA LYS A 501 -2.53 -8.97 -13.38
C LYS A 501 -4.03 -9.01 -13.11
N CYS A 502 -4.75 -7.92 -13.38
CA CYS A 502 -6.19 -7.92 -13.23
C CYS A 502 -6.83 -8.76 -14.33
N CYS A 503 -7.71 -9.70 -13.94
CA CYS A 503 -8.42 -10.56 -14.89
C CYS A 503 -9.39 -9.76 -15.78
N ASN A 504 -9.78 -8.56 -15.32
CA ASN A 504 -10.86 -7.75 -15.90
C ASN A 504 -10.35 -6.46 -16.59
N CYS A 505 -9.06 -6.10 -16.46
CA CYS A 505 -8.45 -4.97 -17.18
C CYS A 505 -6.93 -5.06 -17.31
N THR A 506 -6.36 -4.27 -18.23
CA THR A 506 -4.91 -4.10 -18.44
C THR A 506 -4.27 -3.11 -17.46
N CYS A 507 -4.87 -2.95 -16.30
CA CYS A 507 -4.52 -1.98 -15.27
C CYS A 507 -3.36 -2.48 -14.39
N LEU A 508 -2.49 -1.56 -13.96
CA LEU A 508 -1.37 -1.83 -13.06
C LEU A 508 -1.78 -1.67 -11.58
N LEU A 509 -1.03 -2.27 -10.66
CA LEU A 509 -1.37 -2.29 -9.22
C LEU A 509 -1.40 -0.89 -8.58
N ASP A 510 -0.53 0.01 -9.04
CA ASP A 510 -0.46 1.43 -8.65
C ASP A 510 -1.66 2.25 -9.15
N GLN A 511 -2.41 1.74 -10.13
CA GLN A 511 -3.66 2.34 -10.63
C GLN A 511 -4.90 1.91 -9.83
N HIS A 512 -4.71 1.34 -8.65
CA HIS A 512 -5.79 0.84 -7.80
C HIS A 512 -5.78 1.49 -6.42
N ILE A 513 -6.95 1.90 -5.96
CA ILE A 513 -7.15 2.45 -4.61
C ILE A 513 -7.90 1.43 -3.75
N PRO A 514 -7.47 1.17 -2.50
CA PRO A 514 -8.20 0.35 -1.54
C PRO A 514 -9.69 0.73 -1.42
N MET A 515 -10.58 -0.27 -1.54
CA MET A 515 -12.01 -0.10 -1.27
C MET A 515 -12.40 -0.91 -0.03
N TYR A 516 -12.37 -0.26 1.14
CA TYR A 516 -12.78 -0.89 2.39
C TYR A 516 -14.31 -1.14 2.48
N TYR A 517 -15.10 -0.34 1.77
CA TYR A 517 -16.55 -0.52 1.63
C TYR A 517 -17.04 0.00 0.28
N VAL A 518 -18.23 -0.45 -0.10
CA VAL A 518 -19.00 0.03 -1.27
C VAL A 518 -20.14 0.92 -0.74
N PRO A 519 -20.30 2.16 -1.22
CA PRO A 519 -21.45 2.97 -0.88
C PRO A 519 -22.68 2.42 -1.59
N GLU A 520 -23.70 2.04 -0.81
CA GLU A 520 -25.03 1.73 -1.32
C GLU A 520 -26.01 2.82 -0.91
N TYR A 521 -27.10 2.96 -1.66
CA TYR A 521 -28.07 4.00 -1.42
C TYR A 521 -29.48 3.42 -1.36
N LYS A 522 -30.27 3.87 -0.38
CA LYS A 522 -31.68 3.51 -0.22
C LYS A 522 -32.54 4.75 -0.36
N ILE A 523 -33.63 4.62 -1.10
CA ILE A 523 -34.66 5.66 -1.18
C ILE A 523 -35.64 5.41 -0.03
N LEU A 524 -35.85 6.44 0.79
CA LEU A 524 -36.81 6.44 1.87
C LEU A 524 -38.01 7.29 1.46
N ASN A 525 -39.22 6.75 1.65
CA ASN A 525 -40.49 7.42 1.31
C ASN A 525 -40.98 8.35 2.43
N ASP A 526 -40.05 8.90 3.21
CA ASP A 526 -40.32 9.79 4.33
C ASP A 526 -39.51 11.08 4.18
N VAL A 527 -40.04 12.19 4.71
CA VAL A 527 -39.40 13.51 4.64
C VAL A 527 -38.02 13.41 5.32
N SER A 528 -36.98 14.03 4.76
CA SER A 528 -35.65 14.00 5.36
C SER A 528 -35.72 14.33 6.84
N GLN A 529 -35.07 13.53 7.69
CA GLN A 529 -35.03 13.75 9.15
C GLN A 529 -34.45 15.12 9.52
N TYR A 530 -33.76 15.78 8.59
CA TYR A 530 -33.14 17.08 8.76
C TYR A 530 -33.93 18.20 8.09
N THR A 531 -34.02 19.32 8.78
CA THR A 531 -34.47 20.60 8.22
C THR A 531 -33.45 21.17 7.23
N GLU A 532 -33.87 22.09 6.36
CA GLU A 532 -32.98 22.80 5.44
C GLU A 532 -31.79 23.44 6.17
N LYS A 533 -32.06 24.10 7.31
CA LYS A 533 -31.04 24.76 8.12
C LYS A 533 -30.02 23.76 8.68
N GLU A 534 -30.47 22.60 9.14
CA GLU A 534 -29.59 21.55 9.64
C GLU A 534 -28.72 20.97 8.52
N MET A 535 -29.28 20.71 7.34
CA MET A 535 -28.49 20.24 6.18
C MET A 535 -27.39 21.25 5.82
N ILE A 536 -27.73 22.54 5.72
CA ILE A 536 -26.78 23.61 5.42
C ILE A 536 -25.68 23.68 6.49
N ASN A 537 -26.05 23.67 7.77
CA ASN A 537 -25.08 23.72 8.87
C ASN A 537 -24.11 22.54 8.82
N ARG A 538 -24.61 21.32 8.65
CA ARG A 538 -23.78 20.11 8.56
C ARG A 538 -22.84 20.15 7.35
N LEU A 539 -23.29 20.66 6.19
CA LEU A 539 -22.43 20.86 5.03
C LEU A 539 -21.27 21.81 5.34
N TYR A 540 -21.53 22.93 6.02
CA TYR A 540 -20.48 23.87 6.43
C TYR A 540 -19.51 23.26 7.43
N GLU A 541 -20.00 22.56 8.45
CA GLU A 541 -19.17 21.89 9.46
C GLU A 541 -18.23 20.87 8.84
N LEU A 542 -18.74 19.98 7.98
CA LEU A 542 -17.94 18.97 7.28
C LEU A 542 -16.96 19.61 6.29
N CYS A 543 -17.39 20.64 5.54
CA CYS A 543 -16.53 21.37 4.62
C CYS A 543 -15.37 22.05 5.37
N TYR A 544 -15.64 22.71 6.50
CA TYR A 544 -14.61 23.41 7.26
C TYR A 544 -13.67 22.42 7.93
N ALA A 545 -14.20 21.34 8.50
CA ALA A 545 -13.39 20.28 9.07
C ALA A 545 -12.45 19.66 8.03
N SER A 546 -12.95 19.43 6.80
CA SER A 546 -12.11 18.90 5.72
C SER A 546 -10.93 19.82 5.37
N ALA A 547 -11.09 21.14 5.48
CA ALA A 547 -10.01 22.11 5.23
C ALA A 547 -8.98 22.14 6.37
N GLU A 548 -9.43 22.08 7.63
CA GLU A 548 -8.54 21.95 8.82
C GLU A 548 -7.73 20.65 8.75
N PHE A 549 -8.37 19.55 8.38
CA PHE A 549 -7.73 18.26 8.16
C PHE A 549 -6.76 18.28 6.99
N ALA A 550 -7.11 18.89 5.86
CA ALA A 550 -6.20 19.06 4.73
C ALA A 550 -4.95 19.85 5.15
N TYR A 551 -5.12 20.96 5.87
CA TYR A 551 -4.00 21.74 6.39
C TYR A 551 -3.09 20.90 7.29
N PHE A 552 -3.68 20.15 8.24
CA PHE A 552 -2.92 19.29 9.14
C PHE A 552 -2.11 18.21 8.41
N LEU A 553 -2.69 17.59 7.37
CA LEU A 553 -1.98 16.59 6.56
C LEU A 553 -0.84 17.19 5.73
N LEU A 554 -0.95 18.44 5.29
CA LEU A 554 0.03 19.11 4.44
C LEU A 554 1.19 19.75 5.22
N TYR A 555 1.00 20.10 6.51
CA TYR A 555 1.96 20.90 7.27
C TYR A 555 3.20 20.13 7.79
N ASP A 556 3.09 18.81 7.99
CA ASP A 556 4.16 18.00 8.61
C ASP A 556 5.03 17.22 7.60
N ALA A 557 4.52 17.04 6.39
CA ALA A 557 5.24 16.31 5.38
C ALA A 557 6.10 17.30 4.59
N ARG A 558 7.43 17.08 4.51
CA ARG A 558 8.30 17.64 3.46
C ARG A 558 7.91 17.09 2.07
N SER A 559 6.62 16.90 1.83
CA SER A 559 6.06 16.19 0.70
C SER A 559 5.28 17.16 -0.15
N THR A 560 5.47 17.01 -1.43
CA THR A 560 4.65 17.47 -2.53
C THR A 560 3.24 16.83 -2.55
N LYS A 561 2.69 16.39 -1.41
CA LYS A 561 1.43 15.64 -1.34
C LYS A 561 0.26 16.52 -1.76
N ASP A 562 -0.54 15.99 -2.67
CA ASP A 562 -1.80 16.58 -3.08
C ASP A 562 -2.81 16.59 -1.91
N ASN A 563 -3.67 17.61 -1.86
CA ASN A 563 -4.74 17.69 -0.88
C ASN A 563 -5.78 16.58 -1.14
N PRO A 564 -5.90 15.55 -0.25
CA PRO A 564 -6.75 14.39 -0.52
C PRO A 564 -8.25 14.73 -0.53
N PHE A 565 -8.67 15.74 0.23
CA PHE A 565 -10.05 16.21 0.21
C PHE A 565 -10.37 16.91 -1.11
N PHE A 566 -9.46 17.78 -1.58
CA PHE A 566 -9.64 18.47 -2.86
C PHE A 566 -9.65 17.51 -4.04
N ILE A 567 -8.72 16.54 -4.09
CA ILE A 567 -8.76 15.45 -5.09
C ILE A 567 -10.12 14.76 -5.05
N GLY A 568 -10.59 14.39 -3.86
CA GLY A 568 -11.88 13.73 -3.71
C GLY A 568 -13.06 14.57 -4.21
N PHE A 569 -13.07 15.89 -3.99
CA PHE A 569 -14.06 16.79 -4.59
C PHE A 569 -14.00 16.77 -6.12
N ILE A 570 -12.81 16.92 -6.70
CA ILE A 570 -12.61 16.89 -8.15
C ILE A 570 -13.08 15.57 -8.75
N GLU A 571 -12.77 14.44 -8.10
CA GLU A 571 -13.26 13.13 -8.52
C GLU A 571 -14.79 13.05 -8.51
N MET A 572 -15.45 13.50 -7.44
CA MET A 572 -16.92 13.51 -7.37
C MET A 572 -17.54 14.39 -8.47
N ILE A 573 -16.99 15.58 -8.70
CA ILE A 573 -17.44 16.50 -9.76
C ILE A 573 -17.27 15.85 -11.14
N ALA A 574 -16.14 15.20 -11.38
CA ALA A 574 -15.87 14.50 -12.64
C ALA A 574 -16.87 13.36 -12.87
N ILE A 575 -17.18 12.58 -11.84
CA ILE A 575 -18.17 11.50 -11.89
C ILE A 575 -19.56 12.07 -12.25
N GLU A 576 -20.03 13.11 -11.55
CA GLU A 576 -21.35 13.70 -11.83
C GLU A 576 -21.40 14.34 -13.23
N THR A 577 -20.31 14.95 -13.67
CA THR A 577 -20.20 15.52 -15.02
C THR A 577 -20.26 14.43 -16.09
N GLU A 578 -19.62 13.29 -15.87
CA GLU A 578 -19.65 12.15 -16.80
C GLU A 578 -21.03 11.50 -16.87
N ILE A 579 -21.74 11.40 -15.74
CA ILE A 579 -23.13 10.98 -15.72
C ILE A 579 -23.99 11.90 -16.60
N CYS A 580 -23.80 13.22 -16.48
CA CYS A 580 -24.57 14.19 -17.25
C CYS A 580 -24.31 14.15 -18.76
N LYS A 581 -23.12 13.72 -19.19
CA LYS A 581 -22.83 13.53 -20.62
C LYS A 581 -23.51 12.31 -21.21
N ASN A 582 -23.69 11.27 -20.40
CA ASN A 582 -24.15 9.95 -20.86
C ASN A 582 -25.65 9.72 -20.66
N GLN A 583 -26.33 10.52 -19.82
CA GLN A 583 -27.74 10.35 -19.51
C GLN A 583 -28.56 11.57 -19.94
N THR A 584 -29.66 11.35 -20.65
CA THR A 584 -30.51 12.43 -21.21
C THR A 584 -31.39 13.10 -20.15
N SER A 585 -31.58 12.49 -18.99
CA SER A 585 -32.46 12.97 -17.90
C SER A 585 -31.69 13.17 -16.58
N SER A 586 -30.55 13.86 -16.62
CA SER A 586 -29.61 14.00 -15.48
C SER A 586 -29.63 15.39 -14.81
N THR A 587 -30.77 16.08 -14.81
CA THR A 587 -30.86 17.47 -14.32
C THR A 587 -30.44 17.60 -12.86
N LEU A 588 -30.84 16.67 -12.00
CA LEU A 588 -30.43 16.66 -10.59
C LEU A 588 -28.94 16.39 -10.40
N ASN A 589 -28.35 15.49 -11.20
CA ASN A 589 -26.89 15.27 -11.21
C ASN A 589 -26.13 16.52 -11.65
N SER A 590 -26.68 17.30 -12.59
CA SER A 590 -26.10 18.58 -13.00
C SER A 590 -26.13 19.60 -11.85
N SER A 591 -27.26 19.71 -11.14
CA SER A 591 -27.36 20.53 -9.92
C SER A 591 -26.39 20.07 -8.84
N LEU A 592 -26.20 18.76 -8.67
CA LEU A 592 -25.25 18.18 -7.71
C LEU A 592 -23.79 18.49 -8.10
N ALA A 593 -23.44 18.39 -9.38
CA ALA A 593 -22.11 18.75 -9.86
C ALA A 593 -21.78 20.22 -9.57
N THR A 594 -22.74 21.13 -9.77
CA THR A 594 -22.59 22.55 -9.44
C THR A 594 -22.44 22.77 -7.93
N ALA A 595 -23.32 22.16 -7.11
CA ALA A 595 -23.22 22.30 -5.66
C ALA A 595 -21.91 21.73 -5.09
N LEU A 596 -21.37 20.65 -5.68
CA LEU A 596 -20.07 20.10 -5.32
C LEU A 596 -18.92 21.06 -5.66
N ARG A 597 -18.97 21.78 -6.80
CA ARG A 597 -17.99 22.82 -7.12
C ARG A 597 -18.03 23.94 -6.08
N ASP A 598 -19.22 24.42 -5.71
CA ASP A 598 -19.37 25.46 -4.70
C ASP A 598 -18.78 25.04 -3.33
N ILE A 599 -18.96 23.78 -2.93
CA ILE A 599 -18.36 23.24 -1.70
C ILE A 599 -16.85 23.10 -1.83
N ALA A 600 -16.33 22.66 -2.98
CA ALA A 600 -14.89 22.57 -3.23
C ALA A 600 -14.22 23.97 -3.14
N ASP A 601 -14.83 24.98 -3.75
CA ASP A 601 -14.36 26.37 -3.68
C ASP A 601 -14.37 26.89 -2.23
N LYS A 602 -15.41 26.57 -1.45
CA LYS A 602 -15.47 26.91 -0.02
C LYS A 602 -14.39 26.22 0.80
N HIS A 603 -14.11 24.95 0.52
CA HIS A 603 -13.02 24.21 1.14
C HIS A 603 -11.67 24.89 0.85
N GLU A 604 -11.37 25.20 -0.41
CA GLU A 604 -10.11 25.87 -0.78
C GLU A 604 -9.98 27.26 -0.18
N ASN A 605 -11.06 28.05 -0.19
CA ASN A 605 -11.06 29.37 0.45
C ASN A 605 -10.77 29.26 1.95
N ARG A 606 -11.40 28.29 2.64
CA ARG A 606 -11.14 28.05 4.06
C ARG A 606 -9.70 27.60 4.30
N LEU A 607 -9.17 26.69 3.48
CA LEU A 607 -7.77 26.25 3.57
C LEU A 607 -6.80 27.42 3.39
N ASN A 608 -7.04 28.27 2.38
CA ASN A 608 -6.25 29.47 2.13
C ASN A 608 -6.29 30.45 3.32
N ASP A 609 -7.44 30.61 3.97
CA ASP A 609 -7.55 31.41 5.19
C ASP A 609 -6.71 30.82 6.33
N ILE A 610 -6.79 29.51 6.59
CA ILE A 610 -5.99 28.84 7.63
C ILE A 610 -4.49 29.07 7.38
N VAL A 611 -4.05 28.89 6.13
CA VAL A 611 -2.66 29.09 5.69
C VAL A 611 -2.22 30.54 5.90
N ARG A 612 -3.04 31.52 5.47
CA ARG A 612 -2.72 32.96 5.60
C ARG A 612 -2.52 33.41 7.03
N TRP A 613 -3.35 32.92 7.95
CA TRP A 613 -3.30 33.33 9.35
C TRP A 613 -2.34 32.47 10.20
N ALA A 614 -1.64 31.51 9.59
CA ALA A 614 -0.76 30.56 10.26
C ALA A 614 -1.40 29.96 11.53
N LYS A 615 -2.71 29.67 11.46
CA LYS A 615 -3.42 29.03 12.57
C LYS A 615 -2.94 27.58 12.64
N SER A 616 -1.88 27.33 13.39
CA SER A 616 -1.51 25.99 13.78
C SER A 616 -2.54 25.49 14.79
N SER A 617 -3.53 24.75 14.31
CA SER A 617 -4.39 23.95 15.18
C SER A 617 -3.49 23.01 15.96
N ASN A 618 -3.49 23.13 17.29
CA ASN A 618 -2.66 22.26 18.11
C ASN A 618 -3.20 20.82 17.99
N LEU A 619 -2.38 19.83 18.35
CA LEU A 619 -2.77 18.43 18.20
C LEU A 619 -4.09 18.09 18.95
N SER A 620 -4.34 18.70 20.11
CA SER A 620 -5.57 18.49 20.87
C SER A 620 -6.80 19.02 20.14
N ASP A 621 -6.70 20.18 19.47
CA ASP A 621 -7.79 20.75 18.68
C ASP A 621 -8.15 19.85 17.50
N ILE A 622 -7.13 19.27 16.86
CA ILE A 622 -7.32 18.29 15.77
C ILE A 622 -8.05 17.04 16.28
N TYR A 623 -7.67 16.48 17.44
CA TYR A 623 -8.39 15.35 18.02
C TYR A 623 -9.82 15.70 18.44
N ASN A 624 -10.06 16.91 18.97
CA ASN A 624 -11.42 17.38 19.26
C ASN A 624 -12.28 17.43 17.99
N LEU A 625 -11.70 17.89 16.88
CA LEU A 625 -12.38 17.92 15.58
C LEU A 625 -12.62 16.51 15.03
N ILE A 626 -11.63 15.60 15.10
CA ILE A 626 -11.79 14.17 14.75
C ILE A 626 -12.95 13.55 15.53
N ASN A 627 -12.99 13.76 16.85
CA ASN A 627 -14.06 13.25 17.72
C ASN A 627 -15.42 13.86 17.35
N THR A 628 -15.47 15.15 17.03
CA THR A 628 -16.72 15.81 16.64
C THR A 628 -17.26 15.23 15.34
N ILE A 629 -16.42 15.10 14.30
CA ILE A 629 -16.84 14.64 12.98
C ILE A 629 -17.12 13.14 12.96
N SER A 630 -16.38 12.34 13.71
CA SER A 630 -16.63 10.89 13.82
C SER A 630 -17.97 10.54 14.49
N ASN A 631 -18.55 11.46 15.28
CA ASN A 631 -19.86 11.29 15.91
C ASN A 631 -21.04 11.63 14.99
N TYR A 632 -20.82 12.08 13.76
CA TYR A 632 -21.92 12.22 12.79
C TYR A 632 -22.37 10.82 12.38
N ASP A 633 -23.65 10.48 12.57
CA ASP A 633 -24.19 9.12 12.36
C ASP A 633 -23.68 8.46 11.06
N MET A 634 -23.80 9.17 9.93
CA MET A 634 -23.37 8.66 8.61
C MET A 634 -21.84 8.51 8.49
N VAL A 635 -21.06 9.38 9.12
CA VAL A 635 -19.59 9.26 9.16
C VAL A 635 -19.20 8.09 10.06
N CYS A 636 -19.86 7.94 11.22
CA CYS A 636 -19.64 6.86 12.17
C CYS A 636 -19.87 5.48 11.53
N GLU A 637 -21.00 5.29 10.85
CA GLU A 637 -21.31 4.05 10.14
C GLU A 637 -20.26 3.72 9.06
N GLN A 638 -19.83 4.73 8.31
CA GLN A 638 -18.79 4.56 7.29
C GLN A 638 -17.42 4.24 7.91
N LEU A 639 -17.04 4.87 9.03
CA LEU A 639 -15.80 4.56 9.75
C LEU A 639 -15.82 3.14 10.33
N ALA A 640 -16.96 2.67 10.83
CA ALA A 640 -17.13 1.28 11.24
C ALA A 640 -16.91 0.32 10.06
N ALA A 641 -17.44 0.66 8.88
CA ALA A 641 -17.21 -0.12 7.66
C ALA A 641 -15.75 -0.07 7.17
N VAL A 642 -15.07 1.09 7.28
CA VAL A 642 -13.62 1.20 7.00
C VAL A 642 -12.83 0.27 7.90
N LYS A 643 -13.11 0.28 9.21
CA LYS A 643 -12.43 -0.57 10.19
C LYS A 643 -12.64 -2.06 9.90
N GLU A 644 -13.85 -2.46 9.54
CA GLU A 644 -14.12 -3.87 9.20
C GLU A 644 -13.47 -4.27 7.86
N GLY A 645 -13.58 -3.43 6.83
CA GLY A 645 -12.92 -3.65 5.55
C GLY A 645 -11.39 -3.78 5.67
N ARG A 646 -10.77 -3.01 6.57
CA ARG A 646 -9.34 -3.15 6.90
C ARG A 646 -8.99 -4.47 7.55
N LYS A 647 -9.81 -4.98 8.47
CA LYS A 647 -9.59 -6.33 9.04
C LYS A 647 -9.64 -7.40 7.97
N ILE A 648 -10.57 -7.28 7.01
CA ILE A 648 -10.68 -8.20 5.88
C ILE A 648 -9.45 -8.10 4.97
N MET A 649 -8.98 -6.87 4.68
CA MET A 649 -7.72 -6.64 3.97
C MET A 649 -6.55 -7.31 4.68
N MET A 650 -6.39 -7.12 5.99
CA MET A 650 -5.30 -7.72 6.75
C MET A 650 -5.34 -9.25 6.69
N LYS A 651 -6.52 -9.85 6.83
CA LYS A 651 -6.70 -11.31 6.70
C LYS A 651 -6.28 -11.83 5.33
N GLN A 652 -6.45 -11.04 4.26
CA GLN A 652 -5.97 -11.43 2.93
C GLN A 652 -4.44 -11.44 2.83
N TYR A 653 -3.76 -10.62 3.64
CA TYR A 653 -2.30 -10.60 3.77
C TYR A 653 -1.80 -11.44 4.96
N GLU A 654 -2.65 -12.32 5.51
CA GLU A 654 -2.28 -13.34 6.49
C GLU A 654 -2.13 -14.68 5.76
N TYR A 655 -0.96 -15.32 5.88
CA TYR A 655 -0.72 -16.68 5.35
C TYR A 655 -1.36 -17.72 6.27
N GLU A 656 -1.83 -18.83 5.69
CA GLU A 656 -2.55 -19.91 6.40
C GLU A 656 -1.80 -20.45 7.62
N PHE A 657 -2.56 -20.96 8.59
CA PHE A 657 -2.03 -21.54 9.82
C PHE A 657 -1.13 -22.73 9.54
N ILE A 658 0.16 -22.57 9.80
CA ILE A 658 1.10 -23.67 9.75
C ILE A 658 1.28 -24.24 11.15
N ARG A 659 1.05 -25.55 11.27
CA ARG A 659 1.35 -26.29 12.49
C ARG A 659 2.85 -26.55 12.56
N ILE A 660 3.51 -25.95 13.53
CA ILE A 660 4.93 -26.17 13.81
C ILE A 660 5.07 -27.39 14.71
#